data_AF-A0A958CTP9-F1
#
_entry.id   AF-A0A958CTP9-F1
#
_cell.length_a   1.000
_cell.length_b   1.000
_cell.length_c   1.000
_cell.angle_alpha   90.00
_cell.angle_beta   90.00
_cell.angle_gamma   90.00
#
_symmetry.space_group_name_H-M   'P 1'
#
loop_
_entity.id
_entity.type
_entity.pdbx_description
1 polymer ?
#
loop_
_entity_poly.entity_id
_entity_poly.type
_entity_poly.pdbx_seq_one_letter_code
_entity_poly.pdbx_strand_id
1 'polypeptide(L)'
;PVRLLRDGDKTYLARGDALTPVEDPASMGTPDSNYLGFLMAAENQRELEPVQAGGEQFQRVAFDINGQRFAEYVRDVLTQQLAGKMPPGMSLAAPPQLAKMTGQGELWIDADGLPRRQIIDFALPDINEQYDGSAHMVIDYRDFGQIDSIGVAAPDGAGGWRLDQQQPAQLQLREQTTRLSVQSISLLAAVMFVLALIAYRRRRTVYIAIAATLIAIFVVSPILQSQRIVRFDSARAEAAAERTTITSEDLGMVDDSQLAAQRVAETLQKAVSRSEPVKEPRALNNDGTPICGDGEIGLDSDGDGLGDYQETCYGTYYLEPDSDSDGITDTLEISGTVLTDADGNPVTWTSNAIRADSNADGLTDYSEWPAPYGEAPSWDPDGDHIPNTWDSDNDGDGVYDGIDLSPYTVSDYMKSFSVNTTGGNYDGYEYIEVQLQPQNQDHLRYSTTYLDWPDDDLGQIMDLDGSTQDVQLAPVLQVYTNVSPQLADKYGISVVEATDTPFYDYVMYIPLQTVTDGGNVSAFYAKAAYTPDEVAGVQWQASLVWIVQAALDQYVNCANPDQPSATTCSIETQKLPVQTYNDTFRLTGLNVTKSQNVEMGIFGTPDSPNEDKSLFNLALGMAAAFLNNQHPDLQEVQQRFIDPSTPPAERWGVTTRVEVDYSVYPHSDEAWAETNSSKTFDFLNTWYQPTDNPSLLYAMQQDVGAFSMDSMAGQPMNSFTVSMDTIHVITQRAVKLNTYGFQSSQWVGLTINETLALMQERYPDMTDEDEFYVNFFYPLWQQGNTS
;
A
#
# COMPACT_ATOMS: atom_id res chain seq x y z
N PRO A 1 5.56 -32.29 6.50
CA PRO A 1 4.52 -32.19 7.55
C PRO A 1 4.34 -30.73 7.89
N VAL A 2 3.12 -30.22 7.78
CA VAL A 2 2.79 -28.85 8.13
C VAL A 2 2.50 -28.86 9.63
N ARG A 3 3.21 -28.04 10.41
CA ARG A 3 2.97 -27.89 11.84
C ARG A 3 2.34 -26.53 12.07
N LEU A 4 1.30 -26.46 12.87
CA LEU A 4 0.80 -25.21 13.39
C LEU A 4 1.41 -25.05 14.79
N LEU A 5 2.11 -23.96 15.03
CA LEU A 5 2.68 -23.60 16.33
C LEU A 5 1.98 -22.34 16.82
N ARG A 6 1.51 -22.33 18.06
CA ARG A 6 0.89 -21.15 18.65
C ARG A 6 1.74 -20.68 19.82
N ASP A 7 1.99 -19.38 19.85
CA ASP A 7 2.68 -18.69 20.94
C ASP A 7 1.85 -17.45 21.31
N GLY A 8 1.20 -17.48 22.47
CA GLY A 8 0.21 -16.48 22.86
C GLY A 8 -0.97 -16.39 21.89
N ASP A 9 -1.18 -15.20 21.32
CA ASP A 9 -2.19 -14.85 20.32
C ASP A 9 -1.74 -15.12 18.87
N LYS A 10 -0.46 -15.47 18.65
CA LYS A 10 0.10 -15.66 17.32
C LYS A 10 0.14 -17.13 16.93
N THR A 11 -0.21 -17.38 15.68
CA THR A 11 -0.18 -18.71 15.08
C THR A 11 0.81 -18.74 13.92
N TYR A 12 1.60 -19.81 13.85
CA TYR A 12 2.68 -20.00 12.89
C TYR A 12 2.52 -21.33 12.17
N LEU A 13 2.61 -21.31 10.85
CA LEU A 13 2.75 -22.48 10.02
C LEU A 13 4.24 -22.82 9.88
N ALA A 14 4.69 -23.88 10.54
CA ALA A 14 6.03 -24.43 10.34
C ALA A 14 6.05 -25.39 9.14
N ARG A 15 6.80 -25.02 8.09
CA ARG A 15 7.08 -25.87 6.92
C ARG A 15 8.59 -26.09 6.83
N GLY A 16 9.05 -27.24 7.32
CA GLY A 16 10.49 -27.50 7.49
C GLY A 16 11.05 -26.67 8.65
N ASP A 17 12.08 -25.85 8.37
CA ASP A 17 12.70 -24.92 9.32
C ASP A 17 12.12 -23.50 9.21
N ALA A 18 11.25 -23.23 8.23
CA ALA A 18 10.59 -21.94 8.07
C ALA A 18 9.31 -21.88 8.92
N LEU A 19 9.15 -20.77 9.65
CA LEU A 19 7.95 -20.41 10.40
C LEU A 19 7.29 -19.23 9.71
N THR A 20 6.07 -19.41 9.23
CA THR A 20 5.31 -18.34 8.59
C THR A 20 4.15 -18.00 9.51
N PRO A 21 3.97 -16.75 9.95
CA PRO A 21 2.75 -16.37 10.65
C PRO A 21 1.55 -16.66 9.76
N VAL A 22 0.51 -17.23 10.33
CA VAL A 22 -0.76 -17.49 9.64
C VAL A 22 -1.89 -17.12 10.57
N GLU A 23 -3.00 -16.62 10.01
CA GLU A 23 -4.25 -16.57 10.76
C GLU A 23 -4.56 -17.96 11.31
N ASP A 24 -4.95 -18.06 12.59
CA ASP A 24 -5.22 -19.34 13.24
C ASP A 24 -6.38 -20.05 12.52
N PRO A 25 -6.11 -21.03 11.64
CA PRO A 25 -7.17 -21.71 10.90
C PRO A 25 -7.99 -22.61 11.83
N ALA A 26 -7.53 -22.79 13.07
CA ALA A 26 -8.16 -23.57 14.11
C ALA A 26 -9.06 -22.72 15.02
N SER A 27 -9.06 -21.39 14.90
CA SER A 27 -9.83 -20.48 15.78
C SER A 27 -11.35 -20.68 15.71
N MET A 28 -11.90 -21.19 14.60
CA MET A 28 -13.30 -21.67 14.37
C MET A 28 -14.41 -21.12 15.31
N GLY A 29 -14.44 -19.81 15.57
CA GLY A 29 -15.46 -19.14 16.39
C GLY A 29 -15.20 -19.10 17.91
N THR A 30 -14.09 -19.64 18.42
CA THR A 30 -13.67 -19.47 19.83
C THR A 30 -12.46 -18.53 19.91
N PRO A 31 -12.56 -17.37 20.59
CA PRO A 31 -11.53 -16.32 20.60
C PRO A 31 -10.19 -16.74 21.24
N ASP A 32 -10.13 -17.87 21.93
CA ASP A 32 -8.94 -18.41 22.61
C ASP A 32 -8.53 -19.81 22.12
N SER A 33 -9.16 -20.32 21.04
CA SER A 33 -9.05 -21.73 20.58
C SER A 33 -9.28 -22.76 21.70
N ASN A 34 -10.03 -22.39 22.73
CA ASN A 34 -10.54 -23.32 23.73
C ASN A 34 -11.82 -23.96 23.21
N TYR A 35 -11.69 -25.12 22.55
CA TYR A 35 -12.86 -25.83 21.99
C TYR A 35 -13.86 -26.31 23.05
N LEU A 36 -13.45 -26.44 24.32
CA LEU A 36 -14.40 -26.70 25.41
C LEU A 36 -15.31 -25.49 25.68
N GLY A 37 -14.94 -24.29 25.20
CA GLY A 37 -15.75 -23.07 25.25
C GLY A 37 -17.12 -23.22 24.59
N PHE A 38 -17.28 -24.11 23.60
CA PHE A 38 -18.59 -24.44 23.03
C PHE A 38 -19.58 -25.03 24.04
N LEU A 39 -19.10 -25.59 25.16
CA LEU A 39 -19.98 -26.04 26.23
C LEU A 39 -20.70 -24.89 26.94
N MET A 40 -20.20 -23.65 26.83
CA MET A 40 -20.90 -22.46 27.33
C MET A 40 -22.18 -22.16 26.52
N ALA A 41 -22.26 -22.65 25.28
CA ALA A 41 -23.45 -22.59 24.45
C ALA A 41 -24.42 -23.76 24.69
N ALA A 42 -24.04 -24.77 25.49
CA ALA A 42 -24.81 -26.00 25.62
C ALA A 42 -26.14 -25.78 26.36
N GLU A 43 -27.23 -26.24 25.75
CA GLU A 43 -28.54 -26.35 26.38
C GLU A 43 -29.16 -27.73 26.12
N ASN A 44 -30.26 -28.03 26.82
CA ASN A 44 -31.01 -29.30 26.68
C ASN A 44 -30.12 -30.56 26.77
N GLN A 45 -29.25 -30.62 27.79
CA GLN A 45 -28.32 -31.74 27.92
C GLN A 45 -29.08 -33.04 28.21
N ARG A 46 -28.68 -34.12 27.52
CA ARG A 46 -29.27 -35.45 27.64
C ARG A 46 -28.17 -36.49 27.70
N GLU A 47 -28.26 -37.39 28.68
CA GLU A 47 -27.36 -38.54 28.75
C GLU A 47 -27.68 -39.50 27.61
N LEU A 48 -26.64 -39.99 26.95
CA LEU A 48 -26.71 -41.03 25.95
C LEU A 48 -26.17 -42.34 26.53
N GLU A 49 -26.49 -43.45 25.87
CA GLU A 49 -25.96 -44.76 26.24
C GLU A 49 -24.42 -44.74 26.25
N PRO A 50 -23.78 -45.18 27.36
CA PRO A 50 -22.34 -45.25 27.47
C PRO A 50 -21.72 -46.09 26.36
N VAL A 51 -20.55 -45.70 25.88
CA VAL A 51 -19.83 -46.42 24.83
C VAL A 51 -18.57 -47.06 25.39
N GLN A 52 -18.26 -48.27 24.94
CA GLN A 52 -16.94 -48.86 25.16
C GLN A 52 -16.09 -48.70 23.89
N ALA A 53 -14.96 -48.03 24.02
CA ALA A 53 -13.99 -47.84 22.95
C ALA A 53 -12.57 -47.93 23.52
N GLY A 54 -11.66 -48.61 22.82
CA GLY A 54 -10.26 -48.73 23.26
C GLY A 54 -10.03 -49.48 24.59
N GLY A 55 -11.02 -50.22 25.12
CA GLY A 55 -10.93 -50.89 26.42
C GLY A 55 -11.37 -50.04 27.62
N GLU A 56 -11.81 -48.80 27.36
CA GLU A 56 -12.34 -47.87 28.35
C GLU A 56 -13.86 -47.67 28.13
N GLN A 57 -14.58 -47.34 29.21
CA GLN A 57 -16.00 -47.01 29.16
C GLN A 57 -16.15 -45.49 29.29
N PHE A 58 -16.87 -44.87 28.34
CA PHE A 58 -17.13 -43.44 28.32
C PHE A 58 -18.60 -43.14 28.56
N GLN A 59 -18.88 -42.20 29.46
CA GLN A 59 -20.19 -41.55 29.56
C GLN A 59 -20.35 -40.58 28.39
N ARG A 60 -21.54 -40.56 27.78
CA ARG A 60 -21.83 -39.69 26.63
C ARG A 60 -22.95 -38.73 26.99
N VAL A 61 -22.77 -37.46 26.68
CA VAL A 61 -23.75 -36.41 26.90
C VAL A 61 -23.96 -35.65 25.60
N ALA A 62 -25.19 -35.63 25.09
CA ALA A 62 -25.57 -34.77 23.98
C ALA A 62 -26.17 -33.46 24.48
N PHE A 63 -26.01 -32.39 23.72
CA PHE A 63 -26.55 -31.07 24.00
C PHE A 63 -26.89 -30.35 22.70
N ASP A 64 -27.77 -29.36 22.78
CA ASP A 64 -28.06 -28.44 21.68
C ASP A 64 -27.24 -27.15 21.87
N ILE A 65 -26.96 -26.43 20.79
CA ILE A 65 -26.14 -25.21 20.80
C ILE A 65 -27.04 -23.98 20.74
N ASN A 66 -26.94 -23.12 21.74
CA ASN A 66 -27.59 -21.82 21.81
C ASN A 66 -26.64 -20.71 21.34
N GLY A 67 -26.84 -20.24 20.10
CA GLY A 67 -26.02 -19.19 19.50
C GLY A 67 -26.01 -17.89 20.30
N GLN A 68 -27.14 -17.47 20.88
CA GLN A 68 -27.20 -16.24 21.69
C GLN A 68 -26.30 -16.33 22.93
N ARG A 69 -26.34 -17.46 23.66
CA ARG A 69 -25.44 -17.70 24.79
C ARG A 69 -23.98 -17.75 24.37
N PHE A 70 -23.71 -18.33 23.21
CA PHE A 70 -22.36 -18.37 22.67
C PHE A 70 -21.83 -16.97 22.32
N ALA A 71 -22.65 -16.14 21.67
CA ALA A 71 -22.30 -14.76 21.33
C ALA A 71 -22.03 -13.92 22.59
N GLU A 72 -22.83 -14.11 23.66
CA GLU A 72 -22.60 -13.47 24.96
C GLU A 72 -21.31 -13.96 25.62
N TYR A 73 -21.02 -15.27 25.58
CA TYR A 73 -19.76 -15.82 26.07
C TYR A 73 -18.55 -15.26 25.31
N VAL A 74 -18.60 -15.22 23.98
CA VAL A 74 -17.53 -14.64 23.14
C VAL A 74 -17.34 -13.17 23.45
N ARG A 75 -18.42 -12.39 23.58
CA ARG A 75 -18.37 -11.00 24.05
C ARG A 75 -17.69 -10.90 25.40
N ASP A 76 -18.03 -11.73 26.37
CA ASP A 76 -17.51 -11.65 27.73
C ASP A 76 -16.00 -12.00 27.77
N VAL A 77 -15.57 -12.99 26.98
CA VAL A 77 -14.14 -13.31 26.82
C VAL A 77 -13.39 -12.17 26.16
N LEU A 78 -13.93 -11.59 25.08
CA LEU A 78 -13.34 -10.42 24.42
C LEU A 78 -13.31 -9.21 25.37
N THR A 79 -14.36 -9.00 26.14
CA THR A 79 -14.45 -7.94 27.15
C THR A 79 -13.40 -8.13 28.24
N GLN A 80 -13.10 -9.37 28.64
CA GLN A 80 -12.03 -9.67 29.60
C GLN A 80 -10.65 -9.50 28.98
N GLN A 81 -10.43 -9.93 27.74
CA GLN A 81 -9.17 -9.73 27.01
C GLN A 81 -8.88 -8.24 26.76
N LEU A 82 -9.95 -7.44 26.63
CA LEU A 82 -9.90 -6.00 26.43
C LEU A 82 -10.09 -5.21 27.74
N ALA A 83 -10.21 -5.88 28.89
CA ALA A 83 -10.40 -5.22 30.18
C ALA A 83 -9.15 -4.40 30.53
N GLY A 84 -9.35 -3.11 30.83
CA GLY A 84 -8.25 -2.15 31.03
C GLY A 84 -7.73 -1.49 29.75
N LYS A 85 -8.13 -1.99 28.58
CA LYS A 85 -7.84 -1.45 27.24
C LYS A 85 -9.02 -0.67 26.65
N MET A 86 -10.21 -0.82 27.25
CA MET A 86 -11.45 -0.16 26.83
C MET A 86 -11.62 1.22 27.52
N PRO A 87 -12.00 2.27 26.77
CA PRO A 87 -12.34 3.57 27.33
C PRO A 87 -13.44 3.49 28.40
N PRO A 88 -13.41 4.34 29.45
CA PRO A 88 -14.43 4.33 30.50
C PRO A 88 -15.83 4.60 29.92
N GLY A 89 -16.76 3.66 30.10
CA GLY A 89 -18.15 3.78 29.65
C GLY A 89 -18.50 3.04 28.36
N MET A 90 -17.53 2.41 27.68
CA MET A 90 -17.75 1.60 26.49
C MET A 90 -18.11 0.14 26.86
N SER A 91 -19.01 -0.49 26.10
CA SER A 91 -19.31 -1.93 26.20
C SER A 91 -19.32 -2.59 24.82
N LEU A 92 -18.65 -3.72 24.68
CA LEU A 92 -18.68 -4.53 23.46
C LEU A 92 -20.08 -5.12 23.25
N ALA A 93 -20.58 -5.08 22.02
CA ALA A 93 -21.78 -5.82 21.64
C ALA A 93 -21.43 -7.29 21.35
N ALA A 94 -22.40 -8.19 21.58
CA ALA A 94 -22.24 -9.59 21.20
C ALA A 94 -22.31 -9.74 19.67
N PRO A 95 -21.43 -10.53 19.02
CA PRO A 95 -21.47 -10.70 17.57
C PRO A 95 -22.83 -11.23 17.09
N PRO A 96 -23.61 -10.47 16.30
CA PRO A 96 -24.98 -10.83 15.94
C PRO A 96 -25.04 -12.08 15.05
N GLN A 97 -23.98 -12.38 14.31
CA GLN A 97 -23.88 -13.59 13.47
C GLN A 97 -23.83 -14.85 14.34
N LEU A 98 -23.06 -14.83 15.44
CA LEU A 98 -23.00 -15.94 16.38
C LEU A 98 -24.32 -16.13 17.13
N ALA A 99 -25.09 -15.05 17.34
CA ALA A 99 -26.38 -15.13 18.01
C ALA A 99 -27.40 -15.99 17.25
N LYS A 100 -27.26 -16.10 15.92
CA LYS A 100 -28.10 -16.93 15.05
C LYS A 100 -27.61 -18.38 14.91
N MET A 101 -26.46 -18.72 15.50
CA MET A 101 -25.88 -20.06 15.41
C MET A 101 -26.82 -21.11 16.05
N THR A 102 -27.00 -22.23 15.36
CA THR A 102 -27.76 -23.38 15.88
C THR A 102 -27.00 -24.66 15.60
N GLY A 103 -27.17 -25.68 16.45
CA GLY A 103 -26.45 -26.93 16.28
C GLY A 103 -26.67 -27.91 17.42
N GLN A 104 -25.92 -29.01 17.37
CA GLN A 104 -25.88 -30.03 18.41
C GLN A 104 -24.44 -30.43 18.68
N GLY A 105 -24.17 -30.86 19.90
CA GLY A 105 -22.88 -31.41 20.28
C GLY A 105 -23.01 -32.64 21.15
N GLU A 106 -21.90 -33.39 21.23
CA GLU A 106 -21.78 -34.59 22.02
C GLU A 106 -20.42 -34.60 22.73
N LEU A 107 -20.41 -34.85 24.04
CA LEU A 107 -19.21 -34.93 24.86
C LEU A 107 -19.06 -36.33 25.45
N TRP A 108 -17.87 -36.91 25.30
CA TRP A 108 -17.48 -38.20 25.86
C TRP A 108 -16.59 -37.95 27.06
N ILE A 109 -16.94 -38.54 28.20
CA ILE A 109 -16.29 -38.33 29.49
C ILE A 109 -15.80 -39.68 29.99
N ASP A 110 -14.54 -39.77 30.41
CA ASP A 110 -13.99 -41.00 31.00
C ASP A 110 -14.42 -41.20 32.47
N ALA A 111 -13.97 -42.30 33.06
CA ALA A 111 -14.27 -42.64 34.45
C ALA A 111 -13.67 -41.67 35.47
N ASP A 112 -12.64 -40.92 35.09
CA ASP A 112 -11.98 -39.89 35.92
C ASP A 112 -12.65 -38.52 35.77
N GLY A 113 -13.70 -38.41 34.94
CA GLY A 113 -14.46 -37.18 34.72
C GLY A 113 -13.81 -36.23 33.72
N LEU A 114 -12.82 -36.67 32.95
CA LEU A 114 -12.14 -35.84 31.95
C LEU A 114 -12.81 -35.98 30.58
N PRO A 115 -12.90 -34.89 29.78
CA PRO A 115 -13.39 -34.98 28.43
C PRO A 115 -12.39 -35.75 27.56
N ARG A 116 -12.88 -36.66 26.72
CA ARG A 116 -12.02 -37.47 25.82
C ARG A 116 -12.30 -37.20 24.36
N ARG A 117 -13.54 -36.87 24.05
CA ARG A 117 -13.97 -36.49 22.71
C ARG A 117 -15.12 -35.50 22.79
N GLN A 118 -15.09 -34.47 21.97
CA GLN A 118 -16.18 -33.54 21.74
C GLN A 118 -16.52 -33.53 20.25
N ILE A 119 -17.79 -33.73 19.93
CA ILE A 119 -18.31 -33.67 18.56
C ILE A 119 -19.25 -32.47 18.50
N ILE A 120 -19.13 -31.63 17.48
CA ILE A 120 -19.94 -30.42 17.34
C ILE A 120 -20.38 -30.31 15.89
N ASP A 121 -21.69 -30.24 15.68
CA ASP A 121 -22.35 -29.99 14.41
C ASP A 121 -23.11 -28.69 14.51
N PHE A 122 -22.71 -27.65 13.77
CA PHE A 122 -23.40 -26.36 13.82
C PHE A 122 -23.60 -25.76 12.43
N ALA A 123 -24.64 -24.93 12.34
CA ALA A 123 -24.95 -24.07 11.22
C ALA A 123 -24.96 -22.61 11.66
N LEU A 124 -24.38 -21.76 10.82
CA LEU A 124 -24.28 -20.32 10.99
C LEU A 124 -25.00 -19.69 9.78
N PRO A 125 -26.29 -19.35 9.92
CA PRO A 125 -27.04 -18.71 8.84
C PRO A 125 -26.63 -17.23 8.71
N ASP A 126 -26.70 -16.70 7.48
CA ASP A 126 -26.35 -15.31 7.17
C ASP A 126 -24.91 -14.93 7.59
N ILE A 127 -23.89 -15.73 7.23
CA ILE A 127 -22.48 -15.33 7.46
C ILE A 127 -22.19 -14.03 6.71
N ASN A 128 -22.78 -13.88 5.52
CA ASN A 128 -22.93 -12.64 4.77
C ASN A 128 -24.26 -12.69 3.98
N GLU A 129 -24.52 -11.69 3.13
CA GLU A 129 -25.77 -11.58 2.36
C GLU A 129 -26.02 -12.73 1.35
N GLN A 130 -25.01 -13.56 1.05
CA GLN A 130 -25.05 -14.56 -0.01
C GLN A 130 -24.80 -16.01 0.47
N TYR A 131 -24.29 -16.22 1.70
CA TYR A 131 -23.80 -17.53 2.14
C TYR A 131 -24.21 -17.90 3.57
N ASP A 132 -24.67 -19.15 3.71
CA ASP A 132 -24.81 -19.87 4.98
C ASP A 132 -23.59 -20.77 5.22
N GLY A 133 -23.15 -20.90 6.48
CA GLY A 133 -22.08 -21.82 6.86
C GLY A 133 -22.57 -23.04 7.66
N SER A 134 -21.87 -24.17 7.51
CA SER A 134 -22.03 -25.32 8.39
C SER A 134 -20.70 -26.01 8.65
N ALA A 135 -20.52 -26.57 9.84
CA ALA A 135 -19.29 -27.25 10.24
C ALA A 135 -19.59 -28.51 11.05
N HIS A 136 -18.79 -29.55 10.82
CA HIS A 136 -18.72 -30.77 11.63
C HIS A 136 -17.31 -30.87 12.23
N MET A 137 -17.22 -30.85 13.55
CA MET A 137 -15.96 -30.88 14.28
C MET A 137 -15.90 -32.09 15.21
N VAL A 138 -14.74 -32.75 15.24
CA VAL A 138 -14.43 -33.82 16.19
C VAL A 138 -13.11 -33.48 16.86
N ILE A 139 -13.15 -33.21 18.17
CA ILE A 139 -12.00 -32.84 18.99
C ILE A 139 -11.71 -33.98 19.95
N ASP A 140 -10.46 -34.48 19.93
CA ASP A 140 -10.00 -35.55 20.82
C ASP A 140 -9.01 -35.01 21.85
N TYR A 141 -9.32 -35.17 23.14
CA TYR A 141 -8.49 -34.71 24.24
C TYR A 141 -7.66 -35.87 24.82
N ARG A 142 -6.38 -35.60 25.06
CA ARG A 142 -5.40 -36.56 25.58
C ARG A 142 -4.32 -35.84 26.39
N ASP A 143 -3.53 -36.61 27.13
CA ASP A 143 -2.28 -36.14 27.79
C ASP A 143 -2.46 -34.94 28.75
N PHE A 144 -3.59 -34.92 29.47
CA PHE A 144 -3.92 -33.87 30.46
C PHE A 144 -2.79 -33.67 31.48
N GLY A 145 -2.19 -32.48 31.46
CA GLY A 145 -1.12 -32.08 32.38
C GLY A 145 0.23 -32.80 32.17
N GLN A 146 0.43 -33.49 31.04
CA GLN A 146 1.66 -34.26 30.75
C GLN A 146 2.30 -33.90 29.40
N ILE A 147 2.62 -32.62 29.18
CA ILE A 147 3.33 -32.21 27.95
C ILE A 147 4.74 -31.72 28.30
N ASP A 148 5.72 -32.63 28.23
CA ASP A 148 7.15 -32.29 28.33
C ASP A 148 7.75 -31.93 26.94
N SER A 149 7.08 -32.28 25.83
CA SER A 149 7.50 -31.95 24.47
C SER A 149 6.35 -31.99 23.45
N ILE A 150 6.39 -31.12 22.44
CA ILE A 150 5.43 -31.09 21.33
C ILE A 150 5.68 -32.29 20.39
N GLY A 151 4.70 -33.20 20.26
CA GLY A 151 4.80 -34.38 19.40
C GLY A 151 4.68 -34.07 17.90
N VAL A 152 5.05 -35.03 17.04
CA VAL A 152 4.93 -34.89 15.57
C VAL A 152 3.65 -35.56 15.09
N ALA A 153 2.76 -34.81 14.43
CA ALA A 153 1.56 -35.38 13.82
C ALA A 153 1.91 -36.28 12.63
N ALA A 154 1.44 -37.53 12.67
CA ALA A 154 1.58 -38.54 11.63
C ALA A 154 0.20 -39.14 11.27
N PRO A 155 -0.05 -39.52 10.01
CA PRO A 155 -1.28 -40.20 9.63
C PRO A 155 -1.40 -41.55 10.36
N ASP A 156 -2.59 -41.88 10.87
CA ASP A 156 -2.83 -43.14 11.59
C ASP A 156 -3.24 -44.31 10.67
N GLY A 157 -3.42 -44.04 9.37
CA GLY A 157 -3.81 -45.03 8.36
C GLY A 157 -5.31 -45.31 8.26
N ALA A 158 -6.15 -44.68 9.09
CA ALA A 158 -7.62 -44.75 9.05
C ALA A 158 -8.29 -43.43 8.63
N GLY A 159 -7.48 -42.44 8.19
CA GLY A 159 -7.93 -41.08 7.88
C GLY A 159 -7.83 -40.10 9.05
N GLY A 160 -7.32 -40.54 10.21
CA GLY A 160 -7.05 -39.70 11.37
C GLY A 160 -5.57 -39.34 11.52
N TRP A 161 -5.27 -38.51 12.51
CA TRP A 161 -3.93 -38.07 12.86
C TRP A 161 -3.54 -38.58 14.26
N ARG A 162 -2.31 -39.08 14.40
CA ARG A 162 -1.70 -39.47 15.68
C ARG A 162 -0.49 -38.59 15.97
N LEU A 163 -0.28 -38.22 17.24
CA LEU A 163 0.96 -37.59 17.70
C LEU A 163 1.98 -38.68 18.00
N ASP A 164 3.03 -38.75 17.19
CA ASP A 164 4.17 -39.64 17.42
C ASP A 164 5.17 -38.90 18.32
N GLN A 165 5.36 -39.41 19.55
CA GLN A 165 6.43 -38.95 20.44
C GLN A 165 7.75 -39.57 19.97
N GLN A 166 8.25 -39.17 18.81
CA GLN A 166 9.62 -39.50 18.46
C GLN A 166 10.55 -38.62 19.30
N GLN A 167 11.11 -39.21 20.37
CA GLN A 167 12.34 -38.70 20.96
C GLN A 167 13.37 -38.52 19.84
N PRO A 168 13.91 -37.32 19.61
CA PRO A 168 15.07 -37.17 18.74
C PRO A 168 16.25 -37.86 19.43
N ALA A 169 16.45 -39.13 19.11
CA ALA A 169 17.65 -39.87 19.41
C ALA A 169 18.77 -39.34 18.51
N GLN A 170 19.29 -38.15 18.82
CA GLN A 170 20.63 -37.62 18.54
C GLN A 170 20.68 -36.10 18.73
N LEU A 171 20.49 -35.62 19.96
CA LEU A 171 21.00 -34.29 20.40
C LEU A 171 21.33 -34.27 21.91
N GLN A 172 21.51 -35.43 22.55
CA GLN A 172 21.79 -35.57 23.99
C GLN A 172 23.29 -35.54 24.36
N LEU A 173 24.14 -34.86 23.62
CA LEU A 173 25.57 -34.74 23.99
C LEU A 173 26.13 -33.34 23.70
N ARG A 174 25.61 -32.28 24.36
CA ARG A 174 26.48 -31.11 24.70
C ARG A 174 26.00 -30.07 25.72
N GLU A 175 25.07 -30.34 26.64
CA GLU A 175 24.63 -29.29 27.60
C GLU A 175 24.87 -29.58 29.10
N GLN A 176 25.93 -30.31 29.47
CA GLN A 176 26.23 -30.50 30.90
C GLN A 176 27.68 -30.27 31.35
N THR A 177 28.54 -29.61 30.58
CA THR A 177 29.85 -29.20 31.12
C THR A 177 30.22 -27.76 30.79
N THR A 178 30.34 -26.99 31.88
CA THR A 178 31.07 -25.72 32.06
C THR A 178 30.49 -24.45 31.42
N ARG A 179 29.65 -23.75 32.20
CA ARG A 179 29.58 -22.28 32.19
C ARG A 179 30.96 -21.73 32.59
N LEU A 180 31.83 -21.49 31.63
CA LEU A 180 32.90 -20.50 31.74
C LEU A 180 32.52 -19.39 30.76
N SER A 181 32.16 -18.22 31.29
CA SER A 181 31.74 -17.08 30.47
C SER A 181 32.83 -16.76 29.46
N VAL A 182 32.43 -16.50 28.21
CA VAL A 182 33.35 -16.12 27.11
C VAL A 182 34.20 -14.90 27.51
N GLN A 183 33.68 -14.02 28.37
CA GLN A 183 34.41 -12.90 28.97
C GLN A 183 35.61 -13.34 29.84
N SER A 184 35.52 -14.48 30.53
CA SER A 184 36.61 -15.02 31.36
C SER A 184 37.77 -15.57 30.53
N ILE A 185 37.46 -16.19 29.38
CA ILE A 185 38.46 -16.76 28.47
C ILE A 185 39.20 -15.64 27.72
N SER A 186 38.49 -14.58 27.32
CA SER A 186 39.07 -13.39 26.71
C SER A 186 40.01 -12.63 27.66
N LEU A 187 39.65 -12.53 28.94
CA LEU A 187 40.50 -11.89 29.95
C LEU A 187 41.77 -12.71 30.23
N LEU A 188 41.66 -14.04 30.29
CA LEU A 188 42.80 -14.94 30.47
C LEU A 188 43.73 -14.94 29.25
N ALA A 189 43.18 -14.87 28.04
CA ALA A 189 43.95 -14.72 26.81
C ALA A 189 44.68 -13.37 26.75
N ALA A 190 44.03 -12.28 27.17
CA ALA A 190 44.65 -10.95 27.24
C ALA A 190 45.79 -10.87 28.29
N VAL A 191 45.63 -11.52 29.44
CA VAL A 191 46.68 -11.58 30.47
C VAL A 191 47.87 -12.44 30.01
N MET A 192 47.61 -13.59 29.38
CA MET A 192 48.66 -14.43 28.77
C MET A 192 49.38 -13.71 27.62
N PHE A 193 48.65 -12.86 26.87
CA PHE A 193 49.18 -12.03 25.79
C PHE A 193 50.12 -10.92 26.30
N VAL A 194 49.75 -10.23 27.38
CA VAL A 194 50.61 -9.24 28.04
C VAL A 194 51.87 -9.90 28.62
N LEU A 195 51.74 -11.08 29.22
CA LEU A 195 52.88 -11.85 29.73
C LEU A 195 53.82 -12.34 28.62
N ALA A 196 53.29 -12.73 27.45
CA ALA A 196 54.09 -13.11 26.28
C ALA A 196 54.83 -11.90 25.67
N LEU A 197 54.21 -10.72 25.64
CA LEU A 197 54.84 -9.46 25.22
C LEU A 197 55.99 -9.05 26.15
N ILE A 198 55.85 -9.30 27.46
CA ILE A 198 56.89 -9.04 28.45
C ILE A 198 58.05 -10.06 28.32
N ALA A 199 57.73 -11.35 28.12
CA ALA A 199 58.73 -12.42 28.06
C ALA A 199 59.53 -12.48 26.74
N TYR A 200 58.94 -12.06 25.60
CA TYR A 200 59.54 -12.21 24.27
C TYR A 200 59.85 -10.89 23.54
N ARG A 201 59.89 -9.76 24.27
CA ARG A 201 60.10 -8.39 23.75
C ARG A 201 61.32 -8.15 22.84
N ARG A 202 62.28 -9.08 22.77
CA ARG A 202 63.53 -8.93 22.00
C ARG A 202 63.59 -9.71 20.67
N ARG A 203 62.55 -10.45 20.27
CA ARG A 203 62.55 -11.20 19.00
C ARG A 203 61.60 -10.58 17.96
N ARG A 204 62.18 -9.90 16.95
CA ARG A 204 61.46 -9.21 15.85
C ARG A 204 60.45 -10.09 15.11
N THR A 205 60.72 -11.39 14.97
CA THR A 205 59.85 -12.34 14.28
C THR A 205 58.54 -12.61 15.01
N VAL A 206 58.53 -12.55 16.34
CA VAL A 206 57.32 -12.77 17.15
C VAL A 206 56.40 -11.55 17.09
N TYR A 207 56.98 -10.34 17.05
CA TYR A 207 56.22 -9.10 16.89
C TYR A 207 55.49 -9.03 15.54
N ILE A 208 56.15 -9.45 14.45
CA ILE A 208 55.54 -9.46 13.10
C ILE A 208 54.39 -10.47 13.02
N ALA A 209 54.56 -11.66 13.59
CA ALA A 209 53.50 -12.68 13.62
C ALA A 209 52.28 -12.23 14.43
N ILE A 210 52.50 -11.55 15.56
CA ILE A 210 51.42 -11.03 16.41
C ILE A 210 50.69 -9.86 15.74
N ALA A 211 51.42 -8.93 15.13
CA ALA A 211 50.83 -7.80 14.41
C ALA A 211 49.98 -8.27 13.21
N ALA A 212 50.47 -9.25 12.44
CA ALA A 212 49.70 -9.83 11.33
C ALA A 212 48.42 -10.53 11.80
N THR A 213 48.48 -11.21 12.97
CA THR A 213 47.30 -11.89 13.54
C THR A 213 46.28 -10.89 14.08
N LEU A 214 46.71 -9.80 14.72
CA LEU A 214 45.82 -8.73 15.18
C LEU A 214 45.17 -7.98 14.02
N ILE A 215 45.92 -7.68 12.96
CA ILE A 215 45.35 -7.06 11.75
C ILE A 215 44.33 -8.00 11.11
N ALA A 216 44.61 -9.31 11.04
CA ALA A 216 43.64 -10.29 10.55
C ALA A 216 42.37 -10.32 11.42
N ILE A 217 42.48 -10.23 12.75
CA ILE A 217 41.32 -10.19 13.65
C ILE A 217 40.53 -8.88 13.49
N PHE A 218 41.19 -7.73 13.39
CA PHE A 218 40.52 -6.44 13.24
C PHE A 218 39.93 -6.20 11.84
N VAL A 219 40.45 -6.87 10.81
CA VAL A 219 39.91 -6.78 9.44
C VAL A 219 38.80 -7.82 9.21
N VAL A 220 38.88 -9.00 9.84
CA VAL A 220 37.90 -10.08 9.66
C VAL A 220 36.71 -9.98 10.63
N SER A 221 36.88 -9.36 11.81
CA SER A 221 35.79 -9.21 12.79
C SER A 221 34.64 -8.27 12.35
N PRO A 222 34.87 -7.16 11.63
CA PRO A 222 33.78 -6.33 11.10
C PRO A 222 33.01 -7.04 9.96
N ILE A 223 33.70 -7.89 9.19
CA ILE A 223 33.15 -8.60 8.02
C ILE A 223 32.29 -9.82 8.45
N LEU A 224 32.58 -10.43 9.61
CA LEU A 224 31.73 -11.48 10.18
C LEU A 224 30.55 -10.93 11.00
N GLN A 225 30.60 -9.65 11.42
CA GLN A 225 29.47 -8.97 12.06
C GLN A 225 28.50 -8.36 11.04
N SER A 226 28.93 -8.06 9.81
CA SER A 226 28.05 -7.55 8.75
C SER A 226 27.12 -8.61 8.12
N GLN A 227 27.23 -9.88 8.50
CA GLN A 227 26.32 -10.95 8.02
C GLN A 227 25.25 -11.36 9.04
N ARG A 228 25.08 -10.63 10.14
CA ARG A 228 24.02 -10.88 11.15
C ARG A 228 23.06 -9.70 11.37
N ILE A 229 23.17 -8.62 10.60
CA ILE A 229 22.31 -7.42 10.69
C ILE A 229 21.53 -7.22 9.36
N VAL A 230 21.05 -8.30 8.73
CA VAL A 230 20.18 -8.21 7.53
C VAL A 230 19.09 -9.31 7.53
N ARG A 231 18.73 -9.86 8.69
CA ARG A 231 17.65 -10.87 8.77
C ARG A 231 16.67 -10.68 9.94
N PHE A 232 16.64 -9.47 10.51
CA PHE A 232 15.73 -9.16 11.61
C PHE A 232 14.93 -7.86 11.42
N ASP A 233 15.21 -7.06 10.38
CA ASP A 233 14.41 -5.88 10.04
C ASP A 233 13.27 -6.17 9.05
N SER A 234 13.30 -7.29 8.33
CA SER A 234 12.31 -7.60 7.29
C SER A 234 11.04 -8.31 7.77
N ALA A 235 10.93 -8.66 9.05
CA ALA A 235 9.77 -9.39 9.60
C ALA A 235 8.92 -8.58 10.59
N ARG A 236 9.32 -7.33 10.88
CA ARG A 236 8.55 -6.40 11.74
C ARG A 236 8.03 -5.17 10.99
N ALA A 237 8.51 -4.92 9.77
CA ALA A 237 7.86 -4.00 8.83
C ALA A 237 6.49 -4.54 8.35
N GLU A 238 6.33 -5.86 8.26
CA GLU A 238 5.10 -6.49 7.72
C GLU A 238 3.88 -6.41 8.66
N ALA A 239 4.05 -6.34 9.99
CA ALA A 239 2.92 -6.26 10.92
C ALA A 239 2.39 -4.84 11.16
N ALA A 240 3.12 -3.81 10.74
CA ALA A 240 2.63 -2.43 10.63
C ALA A 240 2.17 -2.11 9.18
N ALA A 241 2.68 -2.86 8.20
CA ALA A 241 2.17 -2.85 6.82
C ALA A 241 0.79 -3.51 6.68
N GLU A 242 0.46 -4.52 7.48
CA GLU A 242 -0.79 -5.27 7.32
C GLU A 242 -2.09 -4.49 7.60
N ARG A 243 -2.02 -3.22 8.08
CA ARG A 243 -3.21 -2.36 8.22
C ARG A 243 -3.08 -0.96 7.62
N THR A 244 -1.94 -0.59 7.05
CA THR A 244 -1.74 0.79 6.54
C THR A 244 -0.88 0.88 5.28
N THR A 245 -0.84 -0.13 4.42
CA THR A 245 -0.12 -0.02 3.15
C THR A 245 -0.94 -0.53 1.97
N ILE A 246 -1.57 0.42 1.27
CA ILE A 246 -1.20 0.61 -0.13
C ILE A 246 0.14 1.37 -0.07
N THR A 247 1.27 0.67 -0.18
CA THR A 247 2.59 1.30 -0.41
C THR A 247 3.26 0.61 -1.56
N SER A 248 3.74 1.42 -2.51
CA SER A 248 4.91 1.29 -3.39
C SER A 248 5.36 -0.04 -4.02
N GLU A 249 4.91 -1.21 -3.57
CA GLU A 249 5.14 -2.50 -4.25
C GLU A 249 4.17 -2.74 -5.41
N ASP A 250 3.05 -2.00 -5.46
CA ASP A 250 2.14 -1.97 -6.62
C ASP A 250 2.68 -1.08 -7.78
N LEU A 251 3.81 -0.38 -7.56
CA LEU A 251 4.59 0.33 -8.57
C LEU A 251 6.00 -0.25 -8.59
N GLY A 252 6.23 -1.28 -9.42
CA GLY A 252 7.47 -2.08 -9.45
C GLY A 252 8.80 -1.30 -9.45
N MET A 253 9.35 -1.04 -8.27
CA MET A 253 10.75 -0.63 -8.06
C MET A 253 11.52 -1.71 -7.30
N VAL A 254 12.56 -2.23 -7.95
CA VAL A 254 13.50 -3.23 -7.41
C VAL A 254 14.50 -2.58 -6.44
N ASP A 255 14.69 -3.21 -5.27
CA ASP A 255 15.69 -2.89 -4.24
C ASP A 255 17.13 -3.00 -4.77
N ASP A 256 17.82 -1.87 -4.91
CA ASP A 256 19.26 -1.81 -5.14
C ASP A 256 19.89 -0.62 -4.37
N SER A 257 19.68 -0.64 -3.05
CA SER A 257 20.02 0.44 -2.10
C SER A 257 21.50 0.86 -2.04
N GLN A 258 22.44 0.08 -2.59
CA GLN A 258 23.86 0.49 -2.69
C GLN A 258 24.23 1.12 -4.04
N LEU A 259 23.55 0.75 -5.11
CA LEU A 259 23.72 1.37 -6.41
C LEU A 259 22.94 2.69 -6.49
N ALA A 260 21.82 2.79 -5.77
CA ALA A 260 21.02 4.01 -5.61
C ALA A 260 21.79 5.16 -4.95
N ALA A 261 22.58 4.91 -3.89
CA ALA A 261 23.38 5.97 -3.28
C ALA A 261 24.51 6.49 -4.19
N GLN A 262 25.07 5.61 -5.03
CA GLN A 262 26.10 5.98 -6.01
C GLN A 262 25.48 6.68 -7.24
N ARG A 263 24.28 6.25 -7.65
CA ARG A 263 23.45 6.92 -8.67
C ARG A 263 22.92 8.26 -8.18
N VAL A 264 22.53 8.41 -6.92
CA VAL A 264 22.09 9.69 -6.34
C VAL A 264 23.25 10.68 -6.28
N ALA A 265 24.48 10.23 -6.00
CA ALA A 265 25.66 11.10 -6.11
C ALA A 265 25.96 11.52 -7.57
N GLU A 266 25.77 10.63 -8.55
CA GLU A 266 25.91 10.96 -9.98
C GLU A 266 24.72 11.77 -10.54
N THR A 267 23.51 11.54 -10.05
CA THR A 267 22.25 12.21 -10.41
C THR A 267 22.18 13.59 -9.77
N LEU A 268 22.66 13.80 -8.55
CA LEU A 268 22.80 15.14 -7.95
C LEU A 268 23.88 15.96 -8.66
N GLN A 269 24.94 15.32 -9.18
CA GLN A 269 25.91 16.00 -10.06
C GLN A 269 25.32 16.34 -11.44
N LYS A 270 24.37 15.53 -11.94
CA LYS A 270 23.63 15.76 -13.20
C LYS A 270 22.45 16.74 -13.06
N ALA A 271 21.79 16.78 -11.91
CA ALA A 271 20.66 17.67 -11.60
C ALA A 271 21.14 19.11 -11.42
N VAL A 272 22.31 19.30 -10.78
CA VAL A 272 23.01 20.60 -10.77
C VAL A 272 23.51 21.02 -12.17
N SER A 273 23.49 20.10 -13.15
CA SER A 273 23.84 20.37 -14.55
C SER A 273 22.62 20.49 -15.48
N ARG A 274 21.39 20.38 -14.97
CA ARG A 274 20.14 20.43 -15.75
C ARG A 274 19.41 21.78 -15.71
N SER A 275 19.90 22.74 -14.92
CA SER A 275 19.42 24.12 -14.91
C SER A 275 19.92 24.95 -16.11
N GLU A 276 20.11 24.32 -17.28
CA GLU A 276 20.37 25.07 -18.50
C GLU A 276 19.15 24.96 -19.42
N PRO A 277 18.55 26.09 -19.86
CA PRO A 277 17.58 26.06 -20.94
C PRO A 277 18.22 25.37 -22.14
N VAL A 278 17.48 24.53 -22.86
CA VAL A 278 17.98 23.81 -24.04
C VAL A 278 18.60 24.83 -25.01
N LYS A 279 19.93 24.94 -25.00
CA LYS A 279 20.66 25.96 -25.77
C LYS A 279 21.45 25.41 -26.94
N GLU A 280 21.22 24.17 -27.35
CA GLU A 280 22.00 23.54 -28.42
C GLU A 280 21.08 22.92 -29.49
N PRO A 281 21.12 23.38 -30.75
CA PRO A 281 20.49 22.68 -31.85
C PRO A 281 21.25 21.37 -32.15
N ARG A 282 20.49 20.32 -32.50
CA ARG A 282 20.99 19.00 -32.93
C ARG A 282 21.97 19.09 -34.11
N ALA A 283 22.77 18.01 -34.25
CA ALA A 283 23.93 17.83 -35.11
C ALA A 283 23.99 18.66 -36.42
N LEU A 284 25.10 19.37 -36.61
CA LEU A 284 25.40 20.12 -37.83
C LEU A 284 26.12 19.24 -38.86
N ASN A 285 25.76 19.40 -40.14
CA ASN A 285 26.58 19.01 -41.28
C ASN A 285 27.97 19.68 -41.21
N ASN A 286 28.95 19.15 -41.97
CA ASN A 286 30.30 19.73 -42.07
C ASN A 286 30.34 21.19 -42.61
N ASP A 287 29.22 21.72 -43.10
CA ASP A 287 29.05 23.10 -43.55
C ASP A 287 28.29 24.00 -42.56
N GLY A 288 27.93 23.47 -41.39
CA GLY A 288 27.23 24.22 -40.34
C GLY A 288 25.71 24.32 -40.52
N THR A 289 25.10 23.49 -41.36
CA THR A 289 23.64 23.36 -41.46
C THR A 289 23.12 22.23 -40.56
N PRO A 290 22.04 22.39 -39.78
CA PRO A 290 21.49 21.30 -38.97
C PRO A 290 21.01 20.15 -39.87
N ILE A 291 21.32 18.91 -39.49
CA ILE A 291 20.82 17.69 -40.14
C ILE A 291 19.36 17.53 -39.70
N CYS A 292 18.47 18.20 -40.41
CA CYS A 292 17.03 17.97 -40.31
C CYS A 292 16.64 16.98 -41.41
N GLY A 293 15.67 16.10 -41.16
CA GLY A 293 15.22 15.07 -42.08
C GLY A 293 14.54 15.60 -43.35
N ASP A 294 13.62 14.80 -43.92
CA ASP A 294 12.85 15.18 -45.11
C ASP A 294 11.70 16.13 -44.74
N GLY A 295 11.59 17.29 -45.43
CA GLY A 295 10.51 18.26 -45.26
C GLY A 295 10.58 19.38 -46.32
N GLU A 296 9.43 19.87 -46.82
CA GLU A 296 9.41 20.95 -47.82
C GLU A 296 9.68 22.31 -47.17
N ILE A 297 10.80 22.94 -47.54
CA ILE A 297 11.18 24.27 -47.02
C ILE A 297 10.10 25.30 -47.37
N GLY A 298 9.48 25.87 -46.34
CA GLY A 298 8.46 26.92 -46.46
C GLY A 298 7.03 26.41 -46.62
N LEU A 299 6.82 25.09 -46.51
CA LEU A 299 5.52 24.51 -46.19
C LEU A 299 5.35 24.47 -44.66
N ASP A 300 4.11 24.65 -44.23
CA ASP A 300 3.62 24.63 -42.84
C ASP A 300 2.28 23.92 -42.95
N SER A 301 2.33 22.60 -42.79
CA SER A 301 1.28 21.66 -43.19
C SER A 301 0.10 21.65 -42.20
N ASP A 302 0.35 21.96 -40.94
CA ASP A 302 -0.63 22.01 -39.86
C ASP A 302 -1.06 23.45 -39.49
N GLY A 303 -0.28 24.45 -39.90
CA GLY A 303 -0.62 25.87 -39.82
C GLY A 303 -0.34 26.50 -38.46
N ASP A 304 0.51 25.91 -37.61
CA ASP A 304 0.84 26.42 -36.28
C ASP A 304 1.85 27.59 -36.31
N GLY A 305 2.58 27.73 -37.43
CA GLY A 305 3.59 28.76 -37.66
C GLY A 305 5.04 28.27 -37.64
N LEU A 306 5.27 26.98 -37.40
CA LEU A 306 6.53 26.26 -37.52
C LEU A 306 6.50 25.47 -38.84
N GLY A 307 7.44 25.75 -39.76
CA GLY A 307 7.40 25.04 -41.05
C GLY A 307 7.88 23.59 -40.95
N ASP A 308 7.37 22.69 -41.80
CA ASP A 308 7.63 21.23 -41.80
C ASP A 308 9.13 20.87 -41.67
N TYR A 309 9.99 21.62 -42.37
CA TYR A 309 11.45 21.43 -42.29
C TYR A 309 12.02 21.77 -40.91
N GLN A 310 11.51 22.83 -40.26
CA GLN A 310 11.90 23.25 -38.91
C GLN A 310 11.40 22.25 -37.87
N GLU A 311 10.18 21.75 -38.00
CA GLU A 311 9.61 20.74 -37.11
C GLU A 311 10.46 19.47 -37.10
N THR A 312 10.86 19.02 -38.28
CA THR A 312 11.79 17.90 -38.42
C THR A 312 13.17 18.18 -37.76
N CYS A 313 13.59 19.46 -37.65
CA CYS A 313 14.80 19.81 -36.89
C CYS A 313 14.60 19.69 -35.38
N TYR A 314 13.43 20.09 -34.87
CA TYR A 314 13.09 20.06 -33.45
C TYR A 314 12.65 18.66 -32.99
N GLY A 315 12.23 17.81 -33.93
CA GLY A 315 11.69 16.48 -33.65
C GLY A 315 10.18 16.48 -33.42
N THR A 316 9.51 17.60 -33.70
CA THR A 316 8.06 17.75 -33.65
C THR A 316 7.41 17.21 -34.94
N TYR A 317 6.09 17.02 -34.92
CA TYR A 317 5.32 16.35 -35.95
C TYR A 317 4.56 17.32 -36.84
N TYR A 318 5.04 17.49 -38.07
CA TYR A 318 4.55 18.46 -39.07
C TYR A 318 3.09 18.39 -39.53
N LEU A 319 2.30 17.48 -38.99
CA LEU A 319 0.88 17.38 -39.27
C LEU A 319 0.01 17.69 -38.04
N GLU A 320 0.62 17.93 -36.89
CA GLU A 320 -0.05 18.21 -35.61
C GLU A 320 0.53 19.48 -34.97
N PRO A 321 -0.28 20.54 -34.79
CA PRO A 321 0.18 21.81 -34.22
C PRO A 321 0.75 21.76 -32.80
N ASP A 322 0.59 20.62 -32.14
CA ASP A 322 0.88 20.32 -30.74
C ASP A 322 1.24 18.84 -30.68
N SER A 323 2.54 18.57 -30.78
CA SER A 323 3.09 17.24 -31.05
C SER A 323 3.02 16.28 -29.87
N ASP A 324 2.94 16.81 -28.65
CA ASP A 324 2.75 16.01 -27.44
C ASP A 324 1.33 16.10 -26.86
N SER A 325 0.46 16.89 -27.51
CA SER A 325 -0.97 16.99 -27.26
C SER A 325 -1.31 17.47 -25.86
N ASP A 326 -0.48 18.33 -25.28
CA ASP A 326 -0.69 18.86 -23.93
C ASP A 326 -1.60 20.10 -23.91
N GLY A 327 -1.80 20.74 -25.06
CA GLY A 327 -2.60 21.96 -25.25
C GLY A 327 -1.80 23.20 -25.65
N ILE A 328 -0.47 23.14 -25.65
CA ILE A 328 0.42 24.21 -26.09
C ILE A 328 1.01 23.86 -27.46
N THR A 329 0.94 24.79 -28.42
CA THR A 329 1.49 24.53 -29.76
C THR A 329 3.02 24.51 -29.75
N ASP A 330 3.63 23.66 -30.59
CA ASP A 330 5.08 23.53 -30.73
C ASP A 330 5.79 24.88 -30.94
N THR A 331 5.20 25.75 -31.77
CA THR A 331 5.69 27.12 -32.00
C THR A 331 5.81 27.93 -30.70
N LEU A 332 4.82 27.86 -29.81
CA LEU A 332 4.80 28.64 -28.57
C LEU A 332 5.87 28.14 -27.60
N GLU A 333 5.98 26.84 -27.42
CA GLU A 333 6.93 26.19 -26.53
C GLU A 333 8.39 26.49 -26.90
N ILE A 334 8.70 26.36 -28.20
CA ILE A 334 10.04 26.65 -28.74
C ILE A 334 10.34 28.16 -28.68
N SER A 335 9.32 29.01 -28.87
CA SER A 335 9.50 30.47 -28.77
C SER A 335 9.73 30.94 -27.33
N GLY A 336 9.06 30.27 -26.38
CA GLY A 336 9.13 30.54 -24.95
C GLY A 336 8.56 31.89 -24.50
N THR A 337 8.68 32.15 -23.21
CA THR A 337 8.31 33.40 -22.55
C THR A 337 9.54 34.11 -21.97
N VAL A 338 9.51 35.44 -21.88
CA VAL A 338 10.61 36.21 -21.28
C VAL A 338 10.24 36.59 -19.84
N LEU A 339 10.90 35.97 -18.87
CA LEU A 339 10.73 36.23 -17.44
C LEU A 339 12.02 36.77 -16.82
N THR A 340 11.98 37.14 -15.55
CA THR A 340 13.13 37.71 -14.84
C THR A 340 13.75 36.67 -13.93
N ASP A 341 15.05 36.45 -14.01
CA ASP A 341 15.77 35.55 -13.09
C ASP A 341 15.99 36.19 -11.70
N ALA A 342 16.53 35.40 -10.77
CA ALA A 342 16.85 35.85 -9.40
C ALA A 342 17.83 37.04 -9.34
N ASP A 343 18.64 37.27 -10.38
CA ASP A 343 19.57 38.40 -10.49
C ASP A 343 18.92 39.65 -11.15
N GLY A 344 17.66 39.55 -11.58
CA GLY A 344 16.93 40.63 -12.23
C GLY A 344 17.16 40.73 -13.75
N ASN A 345 17.76 39.72 -14.38
CA ASN A 345 18.00 39.71 -15.82
C ASN A 345 16.85 39.05 -16.59
N PRO A 346 16.53 39.52 -17.81
CA PRO A 346 15.56 38.86 -18.66
C PRO A 346 16.14 37.54 -19.19
N VAL A 347 15.41 36.44 -18.96
CA VAL A 347 15.71 35.09 -19.45
C VAL A 347 14.51 34.59 -20.26
N THR A 348 14.79 33.99 -21.42
CA THR A 348 13.76 33.29 -22.21
C THR A 348 13.68 31.85 -21.70
N TRP A 349 12.49 31.48 -21.21
CA TRP A 349 12.15 30.14 -20.78
C TRP A 349 11.31 29.46 -21.87
N THR A 350 11.78 28.32 -22.35
CA THR A 350 11.10 27.48 -23.34
C THR A 350 10.63 26.21 -22.65
N SER A 351 9.61 25.54 -23.18
CA SER A 351 9.22 24.18 -22.79
C SER A 351 9.60 23.18 -23.88
N ASN A 352 9.23 21.90 -23.72
CA ASN A 352 9.66 20.82 -24.58
C ASN A 352 8.49 20.25 -25.39
N ALA A 353 8.38 20.70 -26.64
CA ALA A 353 7.32 20.36 -27.60
C ALA A 353 7.19 18.90 -28.07
N ILE A 354 7.86 17.96 -27.41
CA ILE A 354 7.67 16.52 -27.67
C ILE A 354 7.44 15.76 -26.37
N ARG A 355 7.17 16.50 -25.29
CA ARG A 355 6.98 15.99 -23.95
C ARG A 355 6.03 16.93 -23.20
N ALA A 356 4.79 16.48 -23.08
CA ALA A 356 3.68 17.18 -22.42
C ALA A 356 3.93 17.65 -20.98
N ASP A 357 4.99 17.18 -20.34
CA ASP A 357 5.43 17.52 -18.98
C ASP A 357 6.96 17.70 -19.05
N SER A 358 7.41 18.95 -19.17
CA SER A 358 8.80 19.31 -19.43
C SER A 358 9.73 18.94 -18.28
N ASN A 359 9.34 19.20 -17.04
CA ASN A 359 10.13 19.00 -15.81
C ASN A 359 10.00 17.58 -15.22
N ALA A 360 9.05 16.77 -15.68
CA ALA A 360 8.68 15.46 -15.13
C ALA A 360 7.96 15.49 -13.78
N ASP A 361 7.28 16.57 -13.44
CA ASP A 361 6.65 16.71 -12.14
C ASP A 361 5.25 16.14 -12.01
N GLY A 362 4.64 15.72 -13.12
CA GLY A 362 3.32 15.12 -13.14
C GLY A 362 2.20 16.11 -13.47
N LEU A 363 2.52 17.40 -13.64
CA LEU A 363 1.64 18.37 -14.30
C LEU A 363 2.07 18.55 -15.76
N THR A 364 1.11 18.90 -16.62
CA THR A 364 1.42 19.21 -18.01
C THR A 364 1.84 20.66 -18.16
N ASP A 365 2.63 20.98 -19.19
CA ASP A 365 3.06 22.36 -19.42
C ASP A 365 1.84 23.28 -19.59
N TYR A 366 0.76 22.82 -20.24
CA TYR A 366 -0.54 23.52 -20.27
C TYR A 366 -1.12 23.87 -18.89
N SER A 367 -1.03 22.94 -17.93
CA SER A 367 -1.53 23.17 -16.56
C SER A 367 -0.71 24.25 -15.86
N GLU A 368 0.59 24.30 -16.17
CA GLU A 368 1.58 25.15 -15.51
C GLU A 368 1.79 26.53 -16.17
N TRP A 369 1.40 26.67 -17.44
CA TRP A 369 1.42 27.96 -18.13
C TRP A 369 0.20 28.79 -17.74
N PRO A 370 0.34 30.10 -17.50
CA PRO A 370 -0.82 30.95 -17.26
C PRO A 370 -1.57 31.32 -18.54
N ALA A 371 -2.78 31.82 -18.36
CA ALA A 371 -3.59 32.39 -19.44
C ALA A 371 -2.80 33.42 -20.29
N PRO A 372 -3.05 33.50 -21.61
CA PRO A 372 -4.18 32.91 -22.34
C PRO A 372 -3.96 31.49 -22.87
N TYR A 373 -2.80 30.89 -22.65
CA TYR A 373 -2.46 29.61 -23.27
C TYR A 373 -2.69 28.42 -22.34
N GLY A 374 -2.44 28.56 -21.04
CA GLY A 374 -2.69 27.50 -20.06
C GLY A 374 -3.60 27.92 -18.90
N GLU A 375 -3.61 27.11 -17.83
CA GLU A 375 -4.53 27.22 -16.69
C GLU A 375 -3.92 27.75 -15.38
N ALA A 376 -2.60 27.85 -15.26
CA ALA A 376 -1.95 28.29 -14.03
C ALA A 376 -2.34 29.72 -13.61
N PRO A 377 -2.38 30.01 -12.29
CA PRO A 377 -2.71 31.36 -11.80
C PRO A 377 -1.66 32.42 -12.19
N SER A 378 -0.39 32.02 -12.24
CA SER A 378 0.74 32.86 -12.65
C SER A 378 1.94 32.00 -13.03
N TRP A 379 2.93 32.60 -13.69
CA TRP A 379 4.19 31.92 -14.06
C TRP A 379 5.05 31.46 -12.88
N ASP A 380 4.93 32.09 -11.71
CA ASP A 380 5.78 31.89 -10.52
C ASP A 380 4.95 32.27 -9.26
N PRO A 381 4.09 31.35 -8.76
CA PRO A 381 3.19 31.60 -7.63
C PRO A 381 3.89 31.77 -6.28
N ASP A 382 4.97 31.02 -6.02
CA ASP A 382 5.70 31.03 -4.75
C ASP A 382 6.78 32.15 -4.68
N GLY A 383 7.19 32.66 -5.83
CA GLY A 383 8.09 33.80 -5.99
C GLY A 383 9.57 33.42 -5.90
N ASP A 384 9.94 32.17 -6.16
CA ASP A 384 11.33 31.69 -6.08
C ASP A 384 12.18 32.02 -7.34
N HIS A 385 11.54 32.60 -8.37
CA HIS A 385 12.10 32.97 -9.67
C HIS A 385 12.38 31.80 -10.64
N ILE A 386 11.82 30.63 -10.37
CA ILE A 386 11.75 29.50 -11.27
C ILE A 386 10.30 29.41 -11.78
N PRO A 387 10.07 29.46 -13.10
CA PRO A 387 8.71 29.32 -13.62
C PRO A 387 8.20 27.89 -13.46
N ASN A 388 6.89 27.73 -13.25
CA ASN A 388 6.26 26.44 -12.93
C ASN A 388 6.75 25.26 -13.77
N THR A 389 6.77 25.41 -15.09
CA THR A 389 7.26 24.42 -16.08
C THR A 389 8.69 23.90 -15.85
N TRP A 390 9.43 24.51 -14.94
CA TRP A 390 10.77 24.13 -14.52
C TRP A 390 10.96 24.13 -12.99
N ASP A 391 9.91 24.41 -12.24
CA ASP A 391 9.78 24.20 -10.80
C ASP A 391 9.19 22.80 -10.56
N SER A 392 9.15 22.30 -9.34
CA SER A 392 8.54 21.00 -9.01
C SER A 392 7.71 21.03 -7.72
N ASP A 393 7.56 22.24 -7.18
CA ASP A 393 6.84 22.58 -5.94
C ASP A 393 6.25 24.00 -6.13
N ASN A 394 5.22 24.10 -6.98
CA ASN A 394 4.73 25.36 -7.55
C ASN A 394 4.20 26.38 -6.50
N ASP A 395 3.92 25.94 -5.27
CA ASP A 395 3.52 26.81 -4.17
C ASP A 395 4.49 26.83 -2.96
N GLY A 396 5.62 26.13 -3.10
CA GLY A 396 6.75 26.15 -2.17
C GLY A 396 6.46 25.52 -0.82
N ASP A 397 5.55 24.55 -0.75
CA ASP A 397 5.13 23.92 0.50
C ASP A 397 5.89 22.63 0.87
N GLY A 398 6.69 22.14 -0.07
CA GLY A 398 7.55 20.96 0.04
C GLY A 398 6.87 19.65 -0.36
N VAL A 399 5.63 19.69 -0.85
CA VAL A 399 4.96 18.58 -1.54
C VAL A 399 5.24 18.71 -3.03
N TYR A 400 5.56 17.59 -3.68
CA TYR A 400 5.86 17.57 -5.10
C TYR A 400 4.56 17.62 -5.91
N ASP A 401 4.52 18.46 -6.95
CA ASP A 401 3.33 18.77 -7.73
C ASP A 401 2.50 17.56 -8.17
N GLY A 402 3.12 16.53 -8.74
CA GLY A 402 2.41 15.33 -9.21
C GLY A 402 1.79 14.47 -8.12
N ILE A 403 2.08 14.75 -6.85
CA ILE A 403 1.43 14.12 -5.69
C ILE A 403 0.74 15.14 -4.77
N ASP A 404 0.76 16.42 -5.10
CA ASP A 404 0.03 17.45 -4.39
C ASP A 404 -1.44 17.48 -4.85
N LEU A 405 -2.36 17.54 -3.89
CA LEU A 405 -3.78 17.75 -4.20
C LEU A 405 -4.07 19.19 -4.65
N SER A 406 -3.21 20.16 -4.30
CA SER A 406 -3.40 21.57 -4.64
C SER A 406 -2.06 22.26 -4.95
N PRO A 407 -1.44 21.95 -6.11
CA PRO A 407 -0.07 22.37 -6.44
C PRO A 407 0.18 23.88 -6.48
N TYR A 408 -0.87 24.70 -6.54
CA TYR A 408 -0.74 26.15 -6.68
C TYR A 408 -1.14 26.90 -5.41
N THR A 409 -1.49 26.21 -4.32
CA THR A 409 -2.09 26.85 -3.16
C THR A 409 -1.91 26.07 -1.86
N VAL A 410 -1.24 26.73 -0.90
CA VAL A 410 -1.09 26.27 0.49
C VAL A 410 -1.82 27.16 1.51
N SER A 411 -2.32 26.57 2.60
CA SER A 411 -2.96 27.33 3.69
C SER A 411 -1.98 27.92 4.71
N ASP A 412 -2.45 28.92 5.46
CA ASP A 412 -1.81 29.33 6.72
C ASP A 412 -1.86 28.19 7.77
N TYR A 413 -0.96 28.24 8.74
CA TYR A 413 -0.99 27.36 9.91
C TYR A 413 -2.19 27.61 10.82
N MET A 414 -2.83 26.53 11.23
CA MET A 414 -4.11 26.50 11.94
C MET A 414 -4.22 25.27 12.86
N LYS A 415 -5.23 25.27 13.74
CA LYS A 415 -5.50 24.15 14.65
C LYS A 415 -6.67 23.27 14.22
N SER A 416 -7.53 23.81 13.37
CA SER A 416 -8.75 23.13 12.94
C SER A 416 -9.36 23.83 11.73
N PHE A 417 -9.86 23.07 10.77
CA PHE A 417 -10.60 23.57 9.60
C PHE A 417 -12.01 22.98 9.56
N SER A 418 -12.91 23.61 8.80
CA SER A 418 -14.24 23.06 8.52
C SER A 418 -14.48 22.83 7.04
N VAL A 419 -15.19 21.76 6.71
CA VAL A 419 -15.69 21.48 5.35
C VAL A 419 -17.19 21.31 5.44
N ASN A 420 -17.93 22.05 4.64
CA ASN A 420 -19.38 21.93 4.59
C ASN A 420 -19.78 21.73 3.13
N THR A 421 -20.37 20.58 2.82
CA THR A 421 -20.97 20.34 1.52
C THR A 421 -22.46 20.68 1.56
N THR A 422 -22.97 21.15 0.43
CA THR A 422 -24.38 21.50 0.23
C THR A 422 -24.82 21.00 -1.14
N GLY A 423 -26.12 20.81 -1.33
CA GLY A 423 -26.64 20.09 -2.50
C GLY A 423 -26.71 18.60 -2.21
N GLY A 424 -26.43 17.77 -3.23
CA GLY A 424 -26.43 16.30 -3.08
C GLY A 424 -27.56 15.58 -3.82
N ASN A 425 -28.29 16.27 -4.71
CA ASN A 425 -29.23 15.61 -5.62
C ASN A 425 -28.48 15.10 -6.87
N TYR A 426 -27.61 14.11 -6.67
CA TYR A 426 -26.96 13.39 -7.75
C TYR A 426 -26.80 11.92 -7.38
N ASP A 427 -26.77 11.07 -8.39
CA ASP A 427 -26.57 9.63 -8.22
C ASP A 427 -25.05 9.35 -8.35
N GLY A 428 -24.35 9.33 -7.22
CA GLY A 428 -22.90 9.18 -7.19
C GLY A 428 -22.28 9.31 -5.81
N TYR A 429 -20.98 9.10 -5.73
CA TYR A 429 -20.20 9.16 -4.50
C TYR A 429 -19.63 10.56 -4.27
N GLU A 430 -19.46 10.91 -3.00
CA GLU A 430 -18.72 12.09 -2.55
C GLU A 430 -17.43 11.64 -1.88
N TYR A 431 -16.30 12.21 -2.30
CA TYR A 431 -15.04 12.07 -1.61
C TYR A 431 -14.62 13.40 -1.01
N ILE A 432 -14.08 13.36 0.19
CA ILE A 432 -13.36 14.47 0.79
C ILE A 432 -11.94 13.98 1.05
N GLU A 433 -11.00 14.59 0.34
CA GLU A 433 -9.58 14.29 0.37
C GLU A 433 -8.84 15.51 0.90
N VAL A 434 -7.90 15.27 1.81
CA VAL A 434 -7.16 16.34 2.48
C VAL A 434 -5.70 15.92 2.60
N GLN A 435 -4.81 16.82 2.22
CA GLN A 435 -3.41 16.76 2.57
C GLN A 435 -3.04 17.86 3.55
N LEU A 436 -2.20 17.52 4.53
CA LEU A 436 -1.81 18.43 5.60
C LEU A 436 -0.37 18.20 6.04
N GLN A 437 0.25 19.29 6.49
CA GLN A 437 1.62 19.29 7.00
C GLN A 437 1.66 19.89 8.41
N PRO A 438 2.21 19.18 9.42
CA PRO A 438 2.41 19.73 10.76
C PRO A 438 3.35 20.96 10.73
N GLN A 439 3.13 21.90 11.64
CA GLN A 439 3.98 23.10 11.76
C GLN A 439 5.44 22.76 12.09
N ASN A 440 5.67 21.69 12.84
CA ASN A 440 6.99 21.14 13.01
C ASN A 440 7.19 19.99 12.02
N GLN A 441 7.91 20.23 10.93
CA GLN A 441 8.15 19.23 9.88
C GLN A 441 8.89 17.97 10.40
N ASP A 442 9.64 18.06 11.50
CA ASP A 442 10.23 16.87 12.14
C ASP A 442 9.17 15.82 12.53
N HIS A 443 7.93 16.24 12.77
CA HIS A 443 6.83 15.34 13.14
C HIS A 443 6.39 14.42 11.99
N LEU A 444 6.66 14.77 10.72
CA LEU A 444 6.35 13.91 9.58
C LEU A 444 7.02 12.54 9.71
N ARG A 445 8.24 12.50 10.30
CA ARG A 445 9.00 11.28 10.54
C ARG A 445 8.49 10.44 11.71
N TYR A 446 7.77 11.03 12.67
CA TYR A 446 7.27 10.29 13.84
C TYR A 446 6.24 9.22 13.50
N SER A 447 5.56 9.36 12.35
CA SER A 447 4.67 8.33 11.82
C SER A 447 5.38 7.04 11.41
N THR A 448 6.67 7.13 11.04
CA THR A 448 7.46 6.00 10.49
C THR A 448 8.52 5.48 11.46
N THR A 449 8.73 6.14 12.60
CA THR A 449 9.75 5.77 13.59
C THR A 449 9.14 5.35 14.92
N TYR A 450 9.77 4.38 15.57
CA TYR A 450 9.53 4.10 16.98
C TYR A 450 10.46 4.94 17.85
N LEU A 451 9.96 5.30 19.03
CA LEU A 451 10.73 5.91 20.10
C LEU A 451 11.05 4.84 21.15
N ASP A 452 12.30 4.85 21.55
CA ASP A 452 12.86 4.02 22.61
C ASP A 452 12.43 4.58 23.97
N TRP A 453 11.73 3.78 24.78
CA TRP A 453 11.45 4.13 26.17
C TRP A 453 12.56 3.56 27.03
N PRO A 454 13.21 4.35 27.91
CA PRO A 454 14.32 3.82 28.70
C PRO A 454 13.90 2.62 29.54
N ASP A 455 14.79 1.62 29.65
CA ASP A 455 14.70 0.52 30.62
C ASP A 455 14.11 1.00 31.97
N ASP A 456 12.89 0.58 32.27
CA ASP A 456 12.14 1.00 33.46
C ASP A 456 11.31 -0.19 33.99
N ASP A 457 11.52 -0.55 35.27
CA ASP A 457 10.84 -1.63 35.97
C ASP A 457 9.94 -1.14 37.12
N LEU A 458 9.75 0.18 37.26
CA LEU A 458 9.00 0.81 38.35
C LEU A 458 7.91 1.78 37.87
N GLY A 459 7.97 2.22 36.62
CA GLY A 459 7.03 3.16 35.99
C GLY A 459 5.65 2.57 35.65
N GLN A 460 4.75 3.45 35.20
CA GLN A 460 3.47 3.02 34.60
C GLN A 460 3.66 2.48 33.17
N ILE A 461 4.69 2.98 32.49
CA ILE A 461 5.23 2.41 31.26
C ILE A 461 6.50 1.69 31.72
N MET A 462 6.47 0.37 31.65
CA MET A 462 7.64 -0.46 31.92
C MET A 462 8.17 -0.96 30.58
N ASP A 463 9.50 -0.89 30.43
CA ASP A 463 10.26 -1.57 29.38
C ASP A 463 11.15 -2.59 30.10
N LEU A 464 10.85 -3.87 29.88
CA LEU A 464 11.46 -5.00 30.57
C LEU A 464 12.20 -5.92 29.62
N ASP A 465 11.91 -5.85 28.31
CA ASP A 465 12.48 -6.72 27.28
C ASP A 465 13.69 -6.10 26.56
N GLY A 466 14.00 -4.82 26.83
CA GLY A 466 15.12 -4.09 26.24
C GLY A 466 14.93 -3.82 24.75
N SER A 467 13.67 -3.83 24.31
CA SER A 467 13.23 -3.30 23.03
C SER A 467 13.59 -1.82 22.93
N THR A 468 13.71 -1.34 21.69
CA THR A 468 13.84 0.11 21.42
C THR A 468 12.63 0.61 20.63
N GLN A 469 11.55 -0.18 20.60
CA GLN A 469 10.35 -0.01 19.78
C GLN A 469 9.10 0.13 20.66
N ASP A 470 9.17 1.05 21.61
CA ASP A 470 8.26 1.01 22.77
C ASP A 470 7.18 2.04 22.67
N VAL A 471 7.43 3.17 22.00
CA VAL A 471 6.43 4.20 21.77
C VAL A 471 6.31 4.51 20.28
N GLN A 472 5.08 4.55 19.77
CA GLN A 472 4.76 4.94 18.41
C GLN A 472 3.73 6.06 18.41
N LEU A 473 3.88 7.03 17.51
CA LEU A 473 2.92 8.11 17.33
C LEU A 473 2.15 7.86 16.03
N ALA A 474 0.84 7.64 16.15
CA ALA A 474 -0.04 7.49 15.01
C ALA A 474 -0.74 8.84 14.72
N PRO A 475 -0.51 9.46 13.55
CA PRO A 475 -1.25 10.65 13.16
C PRO A 475 -2.66 10.26 12.72
N VAL A 476 -3.66 10.97 13.21
CA VAL A 476 -5.06 10.82 12.79
C VAL A 476 -5.70 12.18 12.60
N LEU A 477 -6.58 12.27 11.61
CA LEU A 477 -7.48 13.41 11.48
C LEU A 477 -8.74 13.12 12.30
N GLN A 478 -8.91 13.84 13.40
CA GLN A 478 -10.15 13.80 14.17
C GLN A 478 -11.17 14.73 13.52
N VAL A 479 -12.33 14.20 13.15
CA VAL A 479 -13.40 14.94 12.48
C VAL A 479 -14.70 14.82 13.27
N TYR A 480 -15.24 15.93 13.74
CA TYR A 480 -16.63 15.97 14.20
C TYR A 480 -17.55 16.14 12.99
N THR A 481 -18.58 15.31 12.89
CA THR A 481 -19.48 15.29 11.73
C THR A 481 -20.91 14.92 12.07
N ASN A 482 -21.83 15.27 11.17
CA ASN A 482 -23.24 14.90 11.20
C ASN A 482 -23.54 13.57 10.49
N VAL A 483 -22.60 13.04 9.71
CA VAL A 483 -22.82 11.82 8.90
C VAL A 483 -21.79 10.75 9.26
N SER A 484 -22.26 9.52 9.50
CA SER A 484 -21.39 8.35 9.63
C SER A 484 -21.27 7.68 8.25
N PRO A 485 -20.09 7.66 7.60
CA PRO A 485 -19.94 7.06 6.28
C PRO A 485 -20.07 5.53 6.32
N GLN A 486 -20.89 4.94 5.46
CA GLN A 486 -21.01 3.48 5.30
C GLN A 486 -19.71 2.81 4.85
N LEU A 487 -18.87 3.53 4.11
CA LEU A 487 -17.58 3.04 3.64
C LEU A 487 -16.45 3.21 4.66
N ALA A 488 -16.72 3.68 5.89
CA ALA A 488 -15.69 3.97 6.89
C ALA A 488 -14.68 2.81 7.08
N ASP A 489 -15.17 1.58 7.22
CA ASP A 489 -14.32 0.39 7.38
C ASP A 489 -13.40 0.14 6.18
N LYS A 490 -13.84 0.43 4.94
CA LYS A 490 -13.05 0.29 3.71
C LYS A 490 -11.85 1.24 3.67
N TYR A 491 -11.96 2.39 4.34
CA TYR A 491 -10.90 3.39 4.47
C TYR A 491 -10.20 3.35 5.84
N GLY A 492 -10.48 2.35 6.68
CA GLY A 492 -9.90 2.23 8.03
C GLY A 492 -10.33 3.32 9.01
N ILE A 493 -11.43 4.02 8.72
CA ILE A 493 -11.96 5.12 9.53
C ILE A 493 -12.73 4.54 10.72
N SER A 494 -12.37 4.97 11.94
CA SER A 494 -13.12 4.61 13.14
C SER A 494 -14.18 5.68 13.44
N VAL A 495 -15.44 5.30 13.55
CA VAL A 495 -16.55 6.21 13.85
C VAL A 495 -17.16 5.92 15.23
N VAL A 496 -17.39 6.97 16.03
CA VAL A 496 -18.05 6.88 17.33
C VAL A 496 -19.15 7.93 17.45
N GLU A 497 -20.21 7.64 18.19
CA GLU A 497 -21.27 8.61 18.49
C GLU A 497 -20.73 9.73 19.40
N ALA A 498 -21.04 10.98 19.08
CA ALA A 498 -20.62 12.14 19.85
C ALA A 498 -21.56 12.36 21.05
N THR A 499 -21.06 12.16 22.27
CA THR A 499 -21.89 12.29 23.49
C THR A 499 -21.92 13.69 24.10
N ASP A 500 -21.02 14.59 23.70
CA ASP A 500 -20.77 15.88 24.35
C ASP A 500 -20.79 17.11 23.41
N THR A 501 -21.37 16.99 22.21
CA THR A 501 -21.47 18.10 21.25
C THR A 501 -22.91 18.31 20.77
N PRO A 502 -23.48 19.54 20.86
CA PRO A 502 -24.86 19.79 20.43
C PRO A 502 -25.02 19.97 18.90
N PHE A 503 -23.92 19.93 18.14
CA PHE A 503 -23.89 20.26 16.71
C PHE A 503 -23.48 19.09 15.80
N TYR A 504 -22.92 18.01 16.38
CA TYR A 504 -22.40 16.87 15.64
C TYR A 504 -22.89 15.60 16.30
N ASP A 505 -23.22 14.61 15.47
CA ASP A 505 -23.76 13.31 15.90
C ASP A 505 -22.64 12.27 16.03
N TYR A 506 -21.53 12.45 15.30
CA TYR A 506 -20.42 11.50 15.25
C TYR A 506 -19.04 12.18 15.36
N VAL A 507 -18.07 11.40 15.81
CA VAL A 507 -16.64 11.72 15.72
C VAL A 507 -15.97 10.61 14.91
N MET A 508 -15.28 10.98 13.85
CA MET A 508 -14.46 10.09 13.05
C MET A 508 -12.98 10.27 13.39
N TYR A 509 -12.25 9.17 13.40
CA TYR A 509 -10.79 9.14 13.44
C TYR A 509 -10.30 8.55 12.12
N ILE A 510 -9.87 9.42 11.22
CA ILE A 510 -9.37 9.04 9.90
C ILE A 510 -7.85 8.83 10.03
N PRO A 511 -7.33 7.63 9.77
CA PRO A 511 -5.88 7.41 9.80
C PRO A 511 -5.21 8.25 8.71
N LEU A 512 -4.09 8.89 9.05
CA LEU A 512 -3.32 9.68 8.10
C LEU A 512 -2.23 8.84 7.45
N GLN A 513 -2.26 8.77 6.12
CA GLN A 513 -1.25 8.11 5.31
C GLN A 513 -0.12 9.08 4.99
N THR A 514 1.10 8.59 4.77
CA THR A 514 2.24 9.43 4.42
C THR A 514 2.23 9.74 2.93
N VAL A 515 2.36 11.01 2.57
CA VAL A 515 2.68 11.46 1.22
C VAL A 515 4.20 11.49 1.10
N THR A 516 4.76 10.69 0.19
CA THR A 516 6.21 10.52 0.07
C THR A 516 6.72 10.76 -1.32
N ASP A 517 7.81 11.50 -1.43
CA ASP A 517 8.64 11.61 -2.63
C ASP A 517 10.09 11.23 -2.31
N GLY A 518 10.70 10.37 -3.14
CA GLY A 518 12.10 9.95 -2.99
C GLY A 518 12.43 9.30 -1.64
N GLY A 519 11.45 8.79 -0.90
CA GLY A 519 11.60 8.25 0.46
C GLY A 519 11.54 9.30 1.59
N ASN A 520 11.32 10.57 1.27
CA ASN A 520 11.03 11.63 2.24
C ASN A 520 9.52 11.76 2.41
N VAL A 521 9.06 11.93 3.65
CA VAL A 521 7.64 12.22 3.94
C VAL A 521 7.47 13.74 3.90
N SER A 522 6.65 14.24 2.98
CA SER A 522 6.39 15.68 2.78
C SER A 522 5.09 16.15 3.43
N ALA A 523 4.06 15.30 3.43
CA ALA A 523 2.76 15.60 4.02
C ALA A 523 2.05 14.34 4.52
N PHE A 524 0.89 14.53 5.11
CA PHE A 524 -0.06 13.48 5.45
C PHE A 524 -1.32 13.59 4.60
N TYR A 525 -1.88 12.46 4.20
CA TYR A 525 -3.09 12.35 3.38
C TYR A 525 -4.21 11.63 4.14
N ALA A 526 -5.43 12.15 4.03
CA ALA A 526 -6.66 11.54 4.51
C ALA A 526 -7.72 11.53 3.40
N LYS A 527 -8.51 10.46 3.35
CA LYS A 527 -9.66 10.32 2.47
C LYS A 527 -10.86 9.77 3.24
N ALA A 528 -12.03 10.32 2.95
CA ALA A 528 -13.31 9.73 3.36
C ALA A 528 -14.26 9.71 2.17
N ALA A 529 -15.06 8.66 2.05
CA ALA A 529 -16.03 8.46 0.99
C ALA A 529 -17.43 8.31 1.55
N TYR A 530 -18.40 8.94 0.88
CA TYR A 530 -19.83 8.89 1.21
C TYR A 530 -20.60 8.31 0.05
N THR A 531 -21.55 7.44 0.37
CA THR A 531 -22.45 6.82 -0.59
C THR A 531 -23.51 7.81 -1.07
N PRO A 532 -24.21 7.57 -2.20
CA PRO A 532 -25.29 8.44 -2.69
C PRO A 532 -26.39 8.74 -1.66
N ASP A 533 -26.61 7.86 -0.70
CA ASP A 533 -27.60 8.05 0.37
C ASP A 533 -27.11 8.98 1.51
N GLU A 534 -25.83 9.34 1.51
CA GLU A 534 -25.13 10.07 2.58
C GLU A 534 -24.66 11.48 2.18
N VAL A 535 -24.68 11.82 0.89
CA VAL A 535 -24.15 13.09 0.32
C VAL A 535 -24.98 14.34 0.66
N ALA A 536 -26.07 14.20 1.43
CA ALA A 536 -26.99 15.28 1.74
C ALA A 536 -26.48 16.19 2.87
N GLY A 537 -25.43 16.96 2.59
CA GLY A 537 -24.96 18.05 3.45
C GLY A 537 -23.99 17.62 4.54
N VAL A 538 -22.83 17.10 4.15
CA VAL A 538 -21.77 16.67 5.05
C VAL A 538 -21.13 17.90 5.72
N GLN A 539 -20.95 17.84 7.04
CA GLN A 539 -20.31 18.90 7.83
C GLN A 539 -19.14 18.32 8.61
N TRP A 540 -17.98 18.93 8.47
CA TRP A 540 -16.74 18.55 9.15
C TRP A 540 -16.23 19.69 10.02
N GLN A 541 -15.80 19.35 11.22
CA GLN A 541 -14.83 20.14 11.97
C GLN A 541 -13.63 19.23 12.30
N ALA A 542 -12.53 19.47 11.61
CA ALA A 542 -11.38 18.58 11.60
C ALA A 542 -10.18 19.18 12.36
N SER A 543 -9.40 18.33 13.03
CA SER A 543 -8.15 18.68 13.72
C SER A 543 -7.12 17.55 13.59
N LEU A 544 -5.84 17.88 13.43
CA LEU A 544 -4.75 16.89 13.50
C LEU A 544 -4.51 16.46 14.95
N VAL A 545 -4.60 15.16 15.20
CA VAL A 545 -4.39 14.54 16.51
C VAL A 545 -3.35 13.43 16.40
N TRP A 546 -2.41 13.39 17.32
CA TRP A 546 -1.48 12.28 17.50
C TRP A 546 -1.97 11.34 18.59
N ILE A 547 -2.10 10.06 18.27
CA ILE A 547 -2.35 9.00 19.25
C ILE A 547 -1.02 8.36 19.61
N VAL A 548 -0.62 8.48 20.87
CA VAL A 548 0.59 7.85 21.40
C VAL A 548 0.24 6.43 21.82
N GLN A 549 0.81 5.45 21.14
CA GLN A 549 0.72 4.04 21.48
C GLN A 549 2.01 3.62 22.18
N ALA A 550 1.90 3.03 23.37
CA ALA A 550 3.04 2.49 24.10
C ALA A 550 2.91 0.97 24.22
N ALA A 551 4.03 0.27 24.04
CA ALA A 551 4.23 -1.12 24.39
C ALA A 551 4.46 -1.20 25.90
N LEU A 552 3.45 -1.66 26.62
CA LEU A 552 3.51 -1.79 28.08
C LEU A 552 3.91 -3.21 28.42
N ASP A 553 5.11 -3.38 28.98
CA ASP A 553 5.57 -4.67 29.46
C ASP A 553 5.04 -4.96 30.86
N GLN A 554 4.83 -6.24 31.12
CA GLN A 554 4.52 -6.73 32.46
C GLN A 554 5.17 -8.09 32.72
N TYR A 555 5.61 -8.29 33.97
CA TYR A 555 6.04 -9.60 34.42
C TYR A 555 4.84 -10.53 34.62
N VAL A 556 4.84 -11.66 33.92
CA VAL A 556 3.83 -12.72 34.06
C VAL A 556 4.50 -14.07 34.31
N ASN A 557 3.73 -15.06 34.78
CA ASN A 557 4.20 -16.43 35.04
C ASN A 557 5.46 -16.53 35.93
N CYS A 558 5.56 -15.69 36.96
CA CYS A 558 6.71 -15.66 37.84
C CYS A 558 6.85 -16.93 38.70
N ALA A 559 8.04 -17.56 38.66
CA ALA A 559 8.43 -18.64 39.56
C ALA A 559 8.44 -18.21 41.04
N ASN A 560 8.64 -16.92 41.31
CA ASN A 560 8.45 -16.31 42.62
C ASN A 560 7.62 -15.01 42.48
N PRO A 561 6.30 -15.04 42.75
CA PRO A 561 5.42 -13.89 42.62
C PRO A 561 5.77 -12.71 43.56
N ASP A 562 6.43 -12.99 44.69
CA ASP A 562 6.75 -11.96 45.69
C ASP A 562 8.00 -11.13 45.31
N GLN A 563 8.77 -11.59 44.33
CA GLN A 563 9.97 -10.92 43.82
C GLN A 563 10.09 -11.11 42.30
N PRO A 564 9.27 -10.39 41.52
CA PRO A 564 9.30 -10.47 40.07
C PRO A 564 10.64 -9.95 39.53
N SER A 565 11.19 -10.64 38.53
CA SER A 565 12.41 -10.24 37.82
C SER A 565 12.46 -10.91 36.44
N ALA A 566 13.23 -10.36 35.51
CA ALA A 566 13.48 -10.95 34.18
C ALA A 566 14.07 -12.39 34.24
N THR A 567 14.65 -12.80 35.37
CA THR A 567 15.18 -14.17 35.54
C THR A 567 14.19 -15.14 36.15
N THR A 568 13.09 -14.65 36.74
CA THR A 568 12.10 -15.44 37.46
C THR A 568 10.72 -15.37 36.81
N CYS A 569 10.50 -14.49 35.83
CA CYS A 569 9.22 -14.26 35.15
C CYS A 569 9.40 -14.27 33.63
N SER A 570 8.30 -14.52 32.90
CA SER A 570 8.19 -14.16 31.48
C SER A 570 7.68 -12.72 31.34
N ILE A 571 7.95 -12.09 30.20
CA ILE A 571 7.47 -10.74 29.89
C ILE A 571 6.32 -10.88 28.90
N GLU A 572 5.22 -10.17 29.16
CA GLU A 572 4.14 -10.00 28.21
C GLU A 572 4.03 -8.51 27.86
N THR A 573 4.00 -8.21 26.57
CA THR A 573 3.98 -6.85 26.05
C THR A 573 2.60 -6.54 25.47
N GLN A 574 2.03 -5.40 25.86
CA GLN A 574 0.72 -4.97 25.42
C GLN A 574 0.75 -3.56 24.84
N LYS A 575 0.42 -3.42 23.54
CA LYS A 575 0.32 -2.09 22.90
C LYS A 575 -1.00 -1.41 23.24
N LEU A 576 -0.93 -0.21 23.83
CA LEU A 576 -2.11 0.58 24.19
C LEU A 576 -1.96 2.06 23.85
N PRO A 577 -3.05 2.74 23.43
CA PRO A 577 -3.05 4.19 23.37
C PRO A 577 -2.99 4.76 24.80
N VAL A 578 -1.95 5.53 25.10
CA VAL A 578 -1.71 6.09 26.44
C VAL A 578 -2.03 7.58 26.52
N GLN A 579 -2.00 8.30 25.39
CA GLN A 579 -2.21 9.74 25.35
C GLN A 579 -2.58 10.24 23.94
N THR A 580 -3.27 11.38 23.87
CA THR A 580 -3.52 12.12 22.62
C THR A 580 -3.03 13.56 22.69
N TYR A 581 -2.57 14.11 21.57
CA TYR A 581 -2.13 15.50 21.46
C TYR A 581 -2.65 16.13 20.17
N ASN A 582 -3.04 17.41 20.22
CA ASN A 582 -3.41 18.16 19.03
C ASN A 582 -2.20 18.92 18.52
N ASP A 583 -2.04 18.97 17.20
CA ASP A 583 -0.97 19.72 16.55
C ASP A 583 -1.49 20.96 15.82
N THR A 584 -0.60 21.92 15.57
CA THR A 584 -0.85 23.00 14.61
C THR A 584 -0.35 22.51 13.25
N PHE A 585 -1.13 22.71 12.19
CA PHE A 585 -0.84 22.21 10.85
C PHE A 585 -1.31 23.22 9.80
N ARG A 586 -0.87 23.05 8.56
CA ARG A 586 -1.44 23.71 7.38
C ARG A 586 -2.02 22.64 6.45
N LEU A 587 -2.97 23.04 5.62
CA LEU A 587 -3.42 22.23 4.48
C LEU A 587 -2.49 22.51 3.32
N THR A 588 -1.97 21.43 2.74
CA THR A 588 -1.21 21.45 1.48
C THR A 588 -2.16 21.23 0.32
N GLY A 589 -3.24 20.46 0.52
CA GLY A 589 -4.32 20.40 -0.45
C GLY A 589 -5.64 19.88 0.08
N LEU A 590 -6.72 20.18 -0.65
CA LEU A 590 -8.06 19.70 -0.33
C LEU A 590 -8.89 19.55 -1.60
N ASN A 591 -9.45 18.36 -1.78
CA ASN A 591 -10.37 18.06 -2.87
C ASN A 591 -11.72 17.56 -2.34
N VAL A 592 -12.81 18.11 -2.88
CA VAL A 592 -14.16 17.57 -2.72
C VAL A 592 -14.63 17.07 -4.08
N THR A 593 -14.68 15.75 -4.22
CA THR A 593 -14.90 15.09 -5.50
C THR A 593 -16.30 14.48 -5.56
N LYS A 594 -16.96 14.72 -6.67
CA LYS A 594 -18.20 14.07 -7.08
C LYS A 594 -17.87 13.06 -8.17
N SER A 595 -18.07 11.79 -7.88
CA SER A 595 -17.77 10.67 -8.78
C SER A 595 -19.05 9.91 -9.11
N GLN A 596 -19.23 9.55 -10.38
CA GLN A 596 -20.27 8.62 -10.81
C GLN A 596 -19.66 7.25 -11.12
N ASN A 597 -20.44 6.39 -11.77
CA ASN A 597 -19.98 5.08 -12.20
C ASN A 597 -18.71 5.17 -13.05
N VAL A 598 -17.83 4.19 -12.84
CA VAL A 598 -16.58 4.03 -13.56
C VAL A 598 -16.67 2.78 -14.42
N GLU A 599 -16.41 2.91 -15.70
CA GLU A 599 -16.31 1.80 -16.63
C GLU A 599 -14.85 1.43 -16.84
N MET A 600 -14.52 0.15 -16.73
CA MET A 600 -13.19 -0.39 -17.00
C MET A 600 -13.26 -1.49 -18.06
N GLY A 601 -12.33 -1.45 -19.00
CA GLY A 601 -12.15 -2.47 -20.03
C GLY A 601 -10.72 -2.99 -20.04
N ILE A 602 -10.56 -4.32 -20.05
CA ILE A 602 -9.29 -5.02 -20.28
C ILE A 602 -9.38 -5.70 -21.64
N PHE A 603 -8.48 -5.35 -22.55
CA PHE A 603 -8.44 -5.88 -23.92
C PHE A 603 -7.14 -6.66 -24.13
N GLY A 604 -7.25 -7.89 -24.65
CA GLY A 604 -6.12 -8.76 -24.95
C GLY A 604 -6.27 -9.47 -26.30
N THR A 605 -5.14 -9.80 -26.91
CA THR A 605 -5.07 -10.57 -28.18
C THR A 605 -4.49 -11.97 -27.96
N PRO A 606 -5.29 -12.94 -27.46
CA PRO A 606 -4.76 -14.25 -27.06
C PRO A 606 -4.22 -15.10 -28.22
N ASP A 607 -4.66 -14.84 -29.44
CA ASP A 607 -4.16 -15.55 -30.64
C ASP A 607 -2.74 -15.08 -31.05
N SER A 608 -2.27 -13.94 -30.51
CA SER A 608 -0.97 -13.33 -30.79
C SER A 608 -0.30 -12.82 -29.50
N PRO A 609 -0.02 -13.70 -28.53
CA PRO A 609 0.33 -13.31 -27.16
C PRO A 609 1.73 -12.69 -26.99
N ASN A 610 2.55 -12.71 -28.05
CA ASN A 610 3.87 -12.09 -28.08
C ASN A 610 4.03 -11.11 -29.26
N GLU A 611 2.91 -10.63 -29.82
CA GLU A 611 2.88 -9.66 -30.90
C GLU A 611 1.77 -8.63 -30.66
N ASP A 612 2.19 -7.40 -30.38
CA ASP A 612 1.31 -6.31 -29.94
C ASP A 612 0.77 -5.45 -31.08
N LYS A 613 1.13 -5.69 -32.35
CA LYS A 613 0.70 -4.85 -33.49
C LYS A 613 -0.80 -4.59 -33.54
N SER A 614 -1.61 -5.62 -33.28
CA SER A 614 -3.07 -5.48 -33.25
C SER A 614 -3.54 -4.66 -32.05
N LEU A 615 -2.83 -4.77 -30.92
CA LEU A 615 -3.12 -4.04 -29.70
C LEU A 615 -2.70 -2.57 -29.81
N PHE A 616 -1.59 -2.29 -30.50
CA PHE A 616 -1.17 -0.93 -30.87
C PHE A 616 -2.20 -0.26 -31.79
N ASN A 617 -2.67 -0.95 -32.83
CA ASN A 617 -3.73 -0.43 -33.69
C ASN A 617 -5.02 -0.15 -32.92
N LEU A 618 -5.33 -0.99 -31.93
CA LEU A 618 -6.46 -0.76 -31.02
C LEU A 618 -6.22 0.49 -30.16
N ALA A 619 -5.05 0.60 -29.52
CA ALA A 619 -4.68 1.73 -28.68
C ALA A 619 -4.72 3.06 -29.45
N LEU A 620 -4.13 3.10 -30.65
CA LEU A 620 -4.16 4.24 -31.56
C LEU A 620 -5.59 4.59 -32.01
N GLY A 621 -6.37 3.57 -32.36
CA GLY A 621 -7.77 3.74 -32.73
C GLY A 621 -8.61 4.34 -31.61
N MET A 622 -8.40 3.88 -30.37
CA MET A 622 -9.05 4.43 -29.18
C MET A 622 -8.51 5.82 -28.82
N ALA A 623 -7.21 6.08 -28.94
CA ALA A 623 -6.67 7.42 -28.73
C ALA A 623 -7.36 8.45 -29.64
N ALA A 624 -7.44 8.14 -30.93
CA ALA A 624 -8.05 9.03 -31.91
C ALA A 624 -9.57 9.16 -31.80
N ALA A 625 -10.29 8.07 -31.48
CA ALA A 625 -11.76 8.05 -31.55
C ALA A 625 -12.46 8.08 -30.19
N PHE A 626 -11.83 7.64 -29.10
CA PHE A 626 -12.46 7.48 -27.80
C PHE A 626 -12.06 8.58 -26.79
N LEU A 627 -10.79 8.99 -26.71
CA LEU A 627 -10.33 9.91 -25.65
C LEU A 627 -11.04 11.27 -25.66
N ASN A 628 -11.08 11.93 -26.82
CA ASN A 628 -11.54 13.32 -26.94
C ASN A 628 -12.90 13.48 -27.65
N ASN A 629 -13.67 12.39 -27.83
CA ASN A 629 -14.96 12.43 -28.52
C ASN A 629 -16.06 11.83 -27.66
N GLN A 630 -17.28 12.37 -27.71
CA GLN A 630 -18.42 11.77 -26.98
C GLN A 630 -18.70 10.33 -27.42
N HIS A 631 -18.47 10.01 -28.70
CA HIS A 631 -18.64 8.67 -29.26
C HIS A 631 -17.42 8.24 -30.10
N PRO A 632 -17.07 6.93 -30.10
CA PRO A 632 -17.69 5.89 -29.28
C PRO A 632 -17.39 6.03 -27.78
N ASP A 633 -18.32 5.61 -26.94
CA ASP A 633 -18.07 5.40 -25.50
C ASP A 633 -17.45 4.00 -25.26
N LEU A 634 -17.02 3.71 -24.02
CA LEU A 634 -16.33 2.44 -23.74
C LEU A 634 -17.23 1.21 -23.96
N GLN A 635 -18.53 1.33 -23.70
CA GLN A 635 -19.51 0.29 -23.97
C GLN A 635 -19.63 0.00 -25.49
N GLU A 636 -19.67 1.03 -26.33
CA GLU A 636 -19.67 0.91 -27.78
C GLU A 636 -18.36 0.30 -28.30
N VAL A 637 -17.21 0.70 -27.72
CA VAL A 637 -15.90 0.11 -28.08
C VAL A 637 -15.89 -1.39 -27.80
N GLN A 638 -16.29 -1.85 -26.61
CA GLN A 638 -16.27 -3.28 -26.32
C GLN A 638 -17.25 -4.07 -27.21
N GLN A 639 -18.44 -3.53 -27.51
CA GLN A 639 -19.41 -4.18 -28.40
C GLN A 639 -18.85 -4.43 -29.81
N ARG A 640 -18.00 -3.51 -30.32
CA ARG A 640 -17.34 -3.71 -31.63
C ARG A 640 -16.47 -4.96 -31.69
N PHE A 641 -15.91 -5.41 -30.56
CA PHE A 641 -15.06 -6.59 -30.48
C PHE A 641 -15.81 -7.87 -30.08
N ILE A 642 -16.95 -7.75 -29.40
CA ILE A 642 -17.82 -8.89 -29.07
C ILE A 642 -18.72 -9.27 -30.26
N ASP A 643 -19.22 -8.32 -31.03
CA ASP A 643 -20.09 -8.60 -32.19
C ASP A 643 -19.26 -9.06 -33.41
N PRO A 644 -19.39 -10.33 -33.85
CA PRO A 644 -18.63 -10.86 -34.99
C PRO A 644 -19.02 -10.23 -36.33
N SER A 645 -20.12 -9.48 -36.40
CA SER A 645 -20.58 -8.78 -37.60
C SER A 645 -19.92 -7.41 -37.81
N THR A 646 -19.21 -6.89 -36.80
CA THR A 646 -18.54 -5.59 -36.88
C THR A 646 -17.41 -5.63 -37.92
N PRO A 647 -17.45 -4.77 -38.96
CA PRO A 647 -16.44 -4.76 -40.01
C PRO A 647 -15.07 -4.32 -39.46
N PRO A 648 -13.94 -4.80 -39.99
CA PRO A 648 -12.61 -4.42 -39.51
C PRO A 648 -12.33 -2.91 -39.51
N ALA A 649 -12.97 -2.15 -40.41
CA ALA A 649 -12.83 -0.69 -40.44
C ALA A 649 -13.34 -0.01 -39.16
N GLU A 650 -14.41 -0.53 -38.55
CA GLU A 650 -14.94 -0.02 -37.27
C GLU A 650 -14.12 -0.51 -36.07
N ARG A 651 -13.29 -1.54 -36.27
CA ARG A 651 -12.30 -2.05 -35.31
C ARG A 651 -10.89 -1.53 -35.60
N TRP A 652 -10.76 -0.40 -36.27
CA TRP A 652 -9.46 0.24 -36.58
C TRP A 652 -8.45 -0.68 -37.27
N GLY A 653 -8.93 -1.55 -38.16
CA GLY A 653 -8.11 -2.51 -38.89
C GLY A 653 -7.71 -3.76 -38.10
N VAL A 654 -8.14 -3.89 -36.84
CA VAL A 654 -7.89 -5.08 -36.02
C VAL A 654 -8.73 -6.25 -36.53
N THR A 655 -8.02 -7.25 -37.06
CA THR A 655 -8.63 -8.46 -37.65
C THR A 655 -8.43 -9.71 -36.80
N THR A 656 -7.48 -9.67 -35.85
CA THR A 656 -7.29 -10.75 -34.87
C THR A 656 -8.44 -10.79 -33.85
N ARG A 657 -8.57 -11.90 -33.14
CA ARG A 657 -9.49 -12.02 -32.01
C ARG A 657 -9.00 -11.15 -30.86
N VAL A 658 -9.89 -10.30 -30.35
CA VAL A 658 -9.68 -9.51 -29.15
C VAL A 658 -10.64 -10.04 -28.09
N GLU A 659 -10.11 -10.45 -26.95
CA GLU A 659 -10.91 -10.76 -25.77
C GLU A 659 -11.04 -9.52 -24.90
N VAL A 660 -12.22 -9.33 -24.33
CA VAL A 660 -12.57 -8.14 -23.55
C VAL A 660 -13.20 -8.55 -22.22
N ASP A 661 -12.65 -8.08 -21.11
CA ASP A 661 -13.35 -8.00 -19.83
C ASP A 661 -13.83 -6.56 -19.65
N TYR A 662 -15.13 -6.37 -19.53
CA TYR A 662 -15.75 -5.07 -19.32
C TYR A 662 -16.57 -5.12 -18.04
N SER A 663 -16.30 -4.17 -17.14
CA SER A 663 -16.97 -4.08 -15.84
C SER A 663 -17.34 -2.62 -15.55
N VAL A 664 -18.48 -2.43 -14.88
CA VAL A 664 -18.94 -1.12 -14.41
C VAL A 664 -18.94 -1.14 -12.90
N TYR A 665 -18.28 -0.17 -12.31
CA TYR A 665 -18.15 -0.02 -10.87
C TYR A 665 -18.89 1.22 -10.40
N PRO A 666 -19.40 1.23 -9.15
CA PRO A 666 -20.07 2.42 -8.61
C PRO A 666 -19.13 3.61 -8.45
N HIS A 667 -17.83 3.36 -8.27
CA HIS A 667 -16.83 4.38 -7.98
C HIS A 667 -15.39 3.94 -8.30
N SER A 668 -14.47 4.89 -8.45
CA SER A 668 -13.09 4.67 -8.92
C SER A 668 -12.25 3.75 -8.03
N ASP A 669 -12.28 3.93 -6.71
CA ASP A 669 -11.45 3.11 -5.80
C ASP A 669 -11.78 1.61 -5.89
N GLU A 670 -13.05 1.25 -6.10
CA GLU A 670 -13.45 -0.15 -6.33
C GLU A 670 -12.99 -0.65 -7.70
N ALA A 671 -13.14 0.19 -8.73
CA ALA A 671 -12.68 -0.12 -10.08
C ALA A 671 -11.19 -0.45 -10.12
N TRP A 672 -10.36 0.37 -9.49
CA TRP A 672 -8.92 0.16 -9.41
C TRP A 672 -8.54 -1.06 -8.57
N ALA A 673 -9.14 -1.20 -7.39
CA ALA A 673 -8.86 -2.31 -6.50
C ALA A 673 -9.15 -3.65 -7.19
N GLU A 674 -10.31 -3.84 -7.79
CA GLU A 674 -10.66 -5.10 -8.45
C GLU A 674 -9.86 -5.34 -9.74
N THR A 675 -9.68 -4.29 -10.56
CA THR A 675 -8.95 -4.39 -11.83
C THR A 675 -7.51 -4.85 -11.59
N ASN A 676 -6.81 -4.24 -10.62
CA ASN A 676 -5.41 -4.54 -10.34
C ASN A 676 -5.22 -5.81 -9.51
N SER A 677 -6.12 -6.11 -8.56
CA SER A 677 -5.92 -7.24 -7.63
C SER A 677 -6.36 -8.60 -8.17
N SER A 678 -7.41 -8.66 -9.00
CA SER A 678 -8.04 -9.93 -9.37
C SER A 678 -8.34 -10.03 -10.87
N LYS A 679 -9.09 -9.07 -11.43
CA LYS A 679 -9.59 -9.14 -12.82
C LYS A 679 -8.48 -9.30 -13.85
N THR A 680 -7.40 -8.53 -13.72
CA THR A 680 -6.23 -8.63 -14.61
C THR A 680 -5.64 -10.03 -14.58
N PHE A 681 -5.43 -10.59 -13.39
CA PHE A 681 -4.81 -11.90 -13.24
C PHE A 681 -5.75 -13.04 -13.65
N ASP A 682 -7.05 -12.93 -13.40
CA ASP A 682 -8.06 -13.86 -13.89
C ASP A 682 -8.12 -13.84 -15.42
N PHE A 683 -8.06 -12.66 -16.04
CA PHE A 683 -7.98 -12.51 -17.48
C PHE A 683 -6.72 -13.17 -18.05
N LEU A 684 -5.55 -12.89 -17.47
CA LEU A 684 -4.27 -13.49 -17.86
C LEU A 684 -4.28 -15.01 -17.72
N ASN A 685 -4.75 -15.53 -16.58
CA ASN A 685 -4.84 -16.97 -16.32
C ASN A 685 -5.84 -17.70 -17.24
N THR A 686 -6.88 -17.01 -17.69
CA THR A 686 -7.90 -17.58 -18.57
C THR A 686 -7.39 -17.69 -20.01
N TRP A 687 -6.69 -16.67 -20.50
CA TRP A 687 -6.43 -16.50 -21.92
C TRP A 687 -4.98 -16.73 -22.36
N TYR A 688 -4.02 -16.70 -21.43
CA TYR A 688 -2.59 -16.78 -21.74
C TYR A 688 -1.88 -17.93 -21.04
N GLN A 689 -0.71 -18.31 -21.54
CA GLN A 689 0.13 -19.36 -20.96
C GLN A 689 1.32 -18.76 -20.21
N PRO A 690 1.86 -19.45 -19.18
CA PRO A 690 3.09 -19.06 -18.48
C PRO A 690 4.34 -18.79 -19.33
N THR A 691 4.34 -19.21 -20.60
CA THR A 691 5.44 -18.97 -21.55
C THR A 691 5.27 -17.70 -22.37
N ASP A 692 4.11 -17.03 -22.25
CA ASP A 692 3.78 -15.82 -22.99
C ASP A 692 4.21 -14.58 -22.21
N ASN A 693 4.38 -13.47 -22.95
CA ASN A 693 4.63 -12.15 -22.40
C ASN A 693 3.56 -11.15 -22.89
N PRO A 694 2.27 -11.35 -22.59
CA PRO A 694 1.21 -10.59 -23.22
C PRO A 694 1.20 -9.12 -22.79
N SER A 695 0.93 -8.25 -23.74
CA SER A 695 0.49 -6.88 -23.45
C SER A 695 -1.03 -6.84 -23.37
N LEU A 696 -1.54 -6.06 -22.41
CA LEU A 696 -2.96 -5.78 -22.23
C LEU A 696 -3.20 -4.29 -22.40
N LEU A 697 -4.28 -3.94 -23.10
CA LEU A 697 -4.77 -2.57 -23.17
C LEU A 697 -5.86 -2.39 -22.14
N TYR A 698 -5.69 -1.39 -21.28
CA TYR A 698 -6.69 -0.95 -20.33
C TYR A 698 -7.35 0.30 -20.88
N ALA A 699 -8.66 0.38 -20.72
CA ALA A 699 -9.42 1.58 -20.99
C ALA A 699 -10.35 1.88 -19.83
N MET A 700 -10.50 3.17 -19.53
CA MET A 700 -11.32 3.68 -18.44
C MET A 700 -12.19 4.81 -18.97
N GLN A 701 -13.43 4.86 -18.49
CA GLN A 701 -14.32 6.00 -18.65
C GLN A 701 -14.98 6.29 -17.31
N GLN A 702 -14.94 7.54 -16.86
CA GLN A 702 -15.64 7.98 -15.66
C GLN A 702 -16.19 9.39 -15.81
N ASP A 703 -17.34 9.62 -15.20
CA ASP A 703 -17.88 10.96 -15.03
C ASP A 703 -17.50 11.46 -13.64
N VAL A 704 -16.60 12.45 -13.59
CA VAL A 704 -16.08 13.00 -12.34
C VAL A 704 -16.01 14.52 -12.40
N GLY A 705 -16.19 15.16 -11.26
CA GLY A 705 -15.92 16.57 -11.08
C GLY A 705 -15.38 16.81 -9.68
N ALA A 706 -14.48 17.77 -9.54
CA ALA A 706 -13.89 18.09 -8.25
C ALA A 706 -13.91 19.59 -7.99
N PHE A 707 -13.99 19.93 -6.71
CA PHE A 707 -13.62 21.23 -6.19
C PHE A 707 -12.23 21.09 -5.56
N SER A 708 -11.26 21.87 -6.05
CA SER A 708 -9.89 21.96 -5.47
C SER A 708 -9.72 23.24 -4.65
N MET A 709 -8.87 23.16 -3.63
CA MET A 709 -8.40 24.31 -2.85
C MET A 709 -7.72 25.38 -3.73
N ASP A 710 -7.11 25.02 -4.87
CA ASP A 710 -6.50 25.97 -5.81
C ASP A 710 -7.49 27.03 -6.30
N SER A 711 -8.77 26.65 -6.42
CA SER A 711 -9.84 27.57 -6.81
C SER A 711 -10.12 28.66 -5.77
N MET A 712 -9.54 28.55 -4.57
CA MET A 712 -9.64 29.49 -3.46
C MET A 712 -8.38 30.33 -3.24
N ALA A 713 -7.42 30.32 -4.17
CA ALA A 713 -6.19 31.11 -4.07
C ALA A 713 -6.46 32.56 -3.58
N GLY A 714 -5.77 32.97 -2.51
CA GLY A 714 -5.91 34.29 -1.89
C GLY A 714 -7.12 34.49 -0.96
N GLN A 715 -7.89 33.45 -0.62
CA GLN A 715 -8.94 33.46 0.40
C GLN A 715 -8.49 32.79 1.70
N PRO A 716 -9.14 33.06 2.86
CA PRO A 716 -8.88 32.31 4.08
C PRO A 716 -9.23 30.82 3.93
N MET A 717 -8.22 29.95 4.03
CA MET A 717 -8.35 28.50 3.85
C MET A 717 -8.57 27.75 5.17
N ASN A 718 -9.54 28.22 5.96
CA ASN A 718 -9.90 27.56 7.21
C ASN A 718 -11.35 27.10 7.31
N SER A 719 -12.17 27.44 6.32
CA SER A 719 -13.56 27.03 6.21
C SER A 719 -13.96 26.92 4.76
N PHE A 720 -14.26 25.71 4.32
CA PHE A 720 -14.66 25.37 2.97
C PHE A 720 -16.17 25.17 2.93
N THR A 721 -16.84 25.81 1.98
CA THR A 721 -18.27 25.59 1.72
C THR A 721 -18.44 25.28 0.25
N VAL A 722 -18.71 24.01 -0.05
CA VAL A 722 -18.74 23.48 -1.40
C VAL A 722 -20.19 23.14 -1.76
N SER A 723 -20.64 23.63 -2.91
CA SER A 723 -21.94 23.25 -3.46
C SER A 723 -21.75 22.15 -4.49
N MET A 724 -22.25 20.95 -4.19
CA MET A 724 -22.17 19.79 -5.11
C MET A 724 -22.94 20.00 -6.41
N ASP A 725 -23.87 20.96 -6.43
CA ASP A 725 -24.62 21.35 -7.63
C ASP A 725 -23.81 22.26 -8.57
N THR A 726 -22.73 22.89 -8.08
CA THR A 726 -21.86 23.77 -8.89
C THR A 726 -20.62 23.08 -9.41
N ILE A 727 -20.31 21.88 -8.91
CA ILE A 727 -19.23 21.05 -9.44
C ILE A 727 -19.65 20.54 -10.82
N HIS A 728 -18.99 21.04 -11.85
CA HIS A 728 -19.15 20.56 -13.21
C HIS A 728 -18.49 19.18 -13.33
N VAL A 729 -19.25 18.23 -13.84
CA VAL A 729 -18.77 16.87 -14.09
C VAL A 729 -18.31 16.82 -15.53
N ILE A 730 -17.10 16.32 -15.74
CA ILE A 730 -16.54 16.03 -17.06
C ILE A 730 -16.44 14.52 -17.23
N THR A 731 -16.54 14.05 -18.46
CA THR A 731 -16.24 12.65 -18.77
C THR A 731 -14.74 12.55 -18.99
N GLN A 732 -14.05 11.93 -18.04
CA GLN A 732 -12.64 11.55 -18.15
C GLN A 732 -12.54 10.18 -18.80
N ARG A 733 -11.63 10.07 -19.76
CA ARG A 733 -11.34 8.82 -20.46
C ARG A 733 -9.85 8.61 -20.46
N ALA A 734 -9.45 7.35 -20.32
CA ALA A 734 -8.05 7.01 -20.29
C ALA A 734 -7.79 5.69 -20.99
N VAL A 735 -6.64 5.57 -21.67
CA VAL A 735 -6.14 4.29 -22.19
C VAL A 735 -4.68 4.09 -21.80
N LYS A 736 -4.30 2.85 -21.50
CA LYS A 736 -2.92 2.50 -21.15
C LYS A 736 -2.57 1.09 -21.58
N LEU A 737 -1.38 0.90 -22.11
CA LEU A 737 -0.80 -0.43 -22.32
C LEU A 737 0.05 -0.85 -21.13
N ASN A 738 -0.06 -2.12 -20.74
CA ASN A 738 0.87 -2.72 -19.80
C ASN A 738 1.26 -4.12 -20.26
N THR A 739 2.53 -4.48 -20.08
CA THR A 739 3.06 -5.81 -20.48
C THR A 739 3.28 -6.67 -19.26
N TYR A 740 2.96 -7.96 -19.38
CA TYR A 740 3.07 -8.93 -18.29
C TYR A 740 4.07 -10.03 -18.64
N GLY A 741 4.74 -10.54 -17.62
CA GLY A 741 5.55 -11.75 -17.68
C GLY A 741 5.15 -12.72 -16.58
N PHE A 742 5.50 -13.99 -16.74
CA PHE A 742 5.24 -15.00 -15.72
C PHE A 742 6.51 -15.31 -14.93
N GLN A 743 6.51 -14.96 -13.64
CA GLN A 743 7.66 -15.10 -12.75
C GLN A 743 7.21 -15.77 -11.45
N SER A 744 8.03 -16.67 -10.88
CA SER A 744 7.75 -17.30 -9.58
C SER A 744 6.36 -17.95 -9.43
N SER A 745 5.82 -18.50 -10.53
CA SER A 745 4.48 -19.10 -10.62
C SER A 745 3.30 -18.11 -10.54
N GLN A 746 3.53 -16.84 -10.88
CA GLN A 746 2.54 -15.77 -10.87
C GLN A 746 2.77 -14.85 -12.07
N TRP A 747 1.72 -14.17 -12.51
CA TRP A 747 1.83 -13.08 -13.47
C TRP A 747 2.34 -11.82 -12.75
N VAL A 748 3.24 -11.09 -13.39
CA VAL A 748 3.82 -9.85 -12.87
C VAL A 748 3.85 -8.83 -14.00
N GLY A 749 3.45 -7.58 -13.73
CA GLY A 749 3.62 -6.47 -14.67
C GLY A 749 5.10 -6.17 -14.86
N LEU A 750 5.54 -6.06 -16.12
CA LEU A 750 6.90 -5.71 -16.46
C LEU A 750 7.12 -4.20 -16.26
N THR A 751 8.32 -3.83 -15.81
CA THR A 751 8.73 -2.43 -15.75
C THR A 751 8.84 -1.84 -17.17
N ILE A 752 8.90 -0.51 -17.28
CA ILE A 752 9.08 0.16 -18.58
C ILE A 752 10.36 -0.29 -19.29
N ASN A 753 11.47 -0.46 -18.56
CA ASN A 753 12.74 -0.90 -19.14
C ASN A 753 12.68 -2.34 -19.64
N GLU A 754 12.02 -3.22 -18.88
CA GLU A 754 11.80 -4.61 -19.31
C GLU A 754 10.86 -4.67 -20.52
N THR A 755 9.83 -3.82 -20.54
CA THR A 755 8.90 -3.69 -21.65
C THR A 755 9.62 -3.20 -22.90
N LEU A 756 10.42 -2.12 -22.81
CA LEU A 756 11.20 -1.60 -23.93
C LEU A 756 12.21 -2.62 -24.45
N ALA A 757 12.91 -3.32 -23.56
CA ALA A 757 13.83 -4.39 -23.95
C ALA A 757 13.10 -5.52 -24.70
N LEU A 758 11.92 -5.90 -24.22
CA LEU A 758 11.07 -6.91 -24.86
C LEU A 758 10.52 -6.42 -26.23
N MET A 759 10.14 -5.15 -26.35
CA MET A 759 9.69 -4.57 -27.62
C MET A 759 10.82 -4.54 -28.66
N GLN A 760 12.04 -4.16 -28.25
CA GLN A 760 13.23 -4.23 -29.11
C GLN A 760 13.55 -5.66 -29.55
N GLU A 761 13.31 -6.65 -28.69
CA GLU A 761 13.45 -8.07 -29.06
C GLU A 761 12.37 -8.50 -30.08
N ARG A 762 11.12 -8.08 -29.89
CA ARG A 762 10.00 -8.40 -30.79
C ARG A 762 10.11 -7.73 -32.15
N TYR A 763 10.60 -6.49 -32.16
CA TYR A 763 10.64 -5.62 -33.34
C TYR A 763 12.04 -5.03 -33.54
N PRO A 764 13.00 -5.85 -34.02
CA PRO A 764 14.39 -5.42 -34.19
C PRO A 764 14.60 -4.35 -35.28
N ASP A 765 13.58 -4.11 -36.11
CA ASP A 765 13.56 -3.11 -37.20
C ASP A 765 12.70 -1.88 -36.85
N MET A 766 12.35 -1.65 -35.57
CA MET A 766 11.63 -0.45 -35.12
C MET A 766 12.37 0.82 -35.57
N THR A 767 11.64 1.76 -36.17
CA THR A 767 12.14 3.10 -36.48
C THR A 767 12.08 3.99 -35.23
N ASP A 768 12.73 5.15 -35.30
CA ASP A 768 12.61 6.17 -34.24
C ASP A 768 11.13 6.64 -34.06
N GLU A 769 10.32 6.61 -35.13
CA GLU A 769 8.86 6.87 -35.07
C GLU A 769 8.12 5.76 -34.33
N ASP A 770 8.51 4.49 -34.50
CA ASP A 770 7.87 3.37 -33.78
C ASP A 770 8.21 3.42 -32.27
N GLU A 771 9.41 3.88 -31.91
CA GLU A 771 9.84 4.04 -30.51
C GLU A 771 9.04 5.14 -29.79
N PHE A 772 8.63 6.20 -30.50
CA PHE A 772 7.72 7.22 -29.98
C PHE A 772 6.39 6.61 -29.51
N TYR A 773 5.73 5.76 -30.31
CA TYR A 773 4.45 5.17 -29.94
C TYR A 773 4.54 4.20 -28.74
N VAL A 774 5.67 3.51 -28.59
CA VAL A 774 5.92 2.69 -27.40
C VAL A 774 6.09 3.58 -26.16
N ASN A 775 6.81 4.69 -26.29
CA ASN A 775 6.93 5.68 -25.22
C ASN A 775 5.66 6.50 -24.98
N PHE A 776 4.71 6.50 -25.92
CA PHE A 776 3.43 7.19 -25.76
C PHE A 776 2.46 6.36 -24.90
N PHE A 777 2.22 5.08 -25.23
CA PHE A 777 1.14 4.30 -24.60
C PHE A 777 1.51 3.50 -23.34
N TYR A 778 2.80 3.22 -23.10
CA TYR A 778 3.24 2.38 -21.99
C TYR A 778 3.54 3.13 -20.67
N PRO A 779 4.20 4.30 -20.66
CA PRO A 779 4.58 4.92 -19.40
C PRO A 779 3.40 5.59 -18.69
N LEU A 780 2.49 6.22 -19.43
CA LEU A 780 1.41 7.02 -18.88
C LEU A 780 0.04 6.60 -19.42
N TRP A 781 -1.00 6.89 -18.62
CA TRP A 781 -2.36 6.85 -19.13
C TRP A 781 -2.53 8.01 -20.10
N GLN A 782 -2.93 7.70 -21.32
CA GLN A 782 -3.33 8.69 -22.29
C GLN A 782 -4.73 9.13 -21.94
N GLN A 783 -4.90 10.40 -21.59
CA GLN A 783 -6.15 10.94 -21.08
C GLN A 783 -6.82 11.83 -22.11
N GLY A 784 -8.15 11.87 -22.05
CA GLY A 784 -8.96 12.82 -22.79
C GLY A 784 -10.16 13.24 -21.99
N ASN A 785 -10.55 14.48 -22.15
CA ASN A 785 -11.69 15.08 -21.47
C ASN A 785 -12.74 15.46 -22.49
N THR A 786 -13.99 15.13 -22.19
CA THR A 786 -15.13 15.63 -22.96
C THR A 786 -16.09 16.37 -22.04
N SER A 787 -16.66 17.46 -22.56
CA SER A 787 -17.65 18.30 -21.88
C SER A 787 -19.07 18.06 -22.39
#